data_AF-A0A6J4XI49-F1
#
_entry.id   AF-A0A6J4XI49-F1
#
_cell.length_a   1.000
_cell.length_b   1.000
_cell.length_c   1.000
_cell.angle_alpha   90.00
_cell.angle_beta   90.00
_cell.angle_gamma   90.00
#
_symmetry.space_group_name_H-M   'P 1'
#
loop_
_entity.id
_entity.type
_entity.pdbx_description
1 polymer ?
#
loop_
_entity_poly.entity_id
_entity_poly.type
_entity_poly.pdbx_seq_one_letter_code
_entity_poly.pdbx_strand_id
1 'polypeptide(L)'
;MNDNATLLLEQLGGIGSIDEAAEQSSDLLLGSLSTDSDNQDRWHLLMVELAYILNASFQDAHYWEGVKSKQDTFLQFINTMHQLDRMQGHDKTVRINYRGSHLTDLSAKLDYIIQFGEQVVDYNVVSELIKRQGLRFKHFEGRIKKAFAAFAEQAISNVSLKIPGRSQRSLEMMQISMRIFSCYNQAAETLTPITFEKNGKECSLPPIVDEFNQPDPNLTLVAALNNLSESTMQGLVRKVAPMDAGNNDEYSEEQYSSVYQTFFKVKSLRDKLIKPPLEVNSNKSLAMFMNQGETAPDEIVIENFDNSTARRANLNSDPAVLKHGVAQFAKAAFKGSVQHAKLAMKSVFAQDYNQVNLKILGQRFKLLSRLLNTMEKNSKGQKILDSVLATLQTAIDQVPDELLDDLVVQDDLVKFWSGEQETVIGEVDINLLDVLEVSKGRCTDRKRSISIINPYENIEYEDYQVLAERFDITVVDAEQIISLFENCFDKRRNFQRAAFAKNVPDFMRFEKHSFQILWEFLKKTQEDKDRVPFLNSLQLLVKESQQHLKAIKLLLSDFIMNPSAISFSDRNAIMLANQFLRTYNKEINMDIEITPEEVLLVIVGLDRKVAGYASWRVDGEQRKFLNKIIMIRKKLLEALDANETEENLLPIRFLLALEREVHIFLALAGGQTAAMVLRSALKVYGNPGSQVYCMKESAGHMTYLVQNLTALIRGFGRVGNTEDQELLDEIKEYKEGFLDLGRKDPRHEALIERIMGWIDMAKNEISSRPPQAAIPEKKDLAGQQQVPISQLQGPDSRAAAHPG
;
A
#
# COMPACT_ATOMS: atom_id res chain seq x y z
N MET A 1 33.44 -67.78 -14.64
CA MET A 1 32.00 -67.43 -14.72
C MET A 1 31.48 -67.41 -13.29
N ASN A 2 31.35 -66.29 -12.58
CA ASN A 2 31.14 -64.90 -13.00
C ASN A 2 32.04 -63.94 -12.19
N ASP A 3 33.31 -63.81 -12.59
CA ASP A 3 34.22 -62.78 -12.04
C ASP A 3 33.80 -61.36 -12.43
N ASN A 4 32.91 -61.22 -13.42
CA ASN A 4 32.26 -59.97 -13.78
C ASN A 4 31.21 -59.48 -12.76
N ALA A 5 30.69 -60.36 -11.88
CA ALA A 5 29.71 -59.94 -10.87
C ALA A 5 30.39 -59.31 -9.64
N THR A 6 31.58 -59.80 -9.28
CA THR A 6 32.35 -59.29 -8.13
C THR A 6 33.02 -57.95 -8.45
N LEU A 7 33.51 -57.77 -9.68
CA LEU A 7 34.05 -56.49 -10.16
C LEU A 7 32.96 -55.40 -10.31
N LEU A 8 31.72 -55.78 -10.65
CA LEU A 8 30.59 -54.85 -10.66
C LEU A 8 30.16 -54.43 -9.24
N LEU A 9 30.31 -55.32 -8.25
CA LEU A 9 29.98 -55.02 -6.84
C LEU A 9 31.01 -54.10 -6.18
N GLU A 10 32.30 -54.18 -6.56
CA GLU A 10 33.32 -53.24 -6.09
C GLU A 10 33.22 -51.86 -6.78
N GLN A 11 32.75 -51.80 -8.04
CA GLN A 11 32.52 -50.53 -8.74
C GLN A 11 31.24 -49.79 -8.35
N LEU A 12 30.27 -50.49 -7.72
CA LEU A 12 28.98 -49.91 -7.33
C LEU A 12 28.86 -49.54 -5.84
N GLY A 13 29.96 -49.60 -5.08
CA GLY A 13 29.96 -49.20 -3.66
C GLY A 13 29.19 -50.18 -2.79
N GLY A 14 29.92 -50.97 -2.00
CA GLY A 14 29.36 -51.99 -1.12
C GLY A 14 28.26 -51.47 -0.19
N ILE A 15 27.27 -52.34 0.04
CA ILE A 15 26.14 -52.15 0.96
C ILE A 15 26.68 -52.05 2.40
N GLY A 16 26.91 -50.83 2.86
CA GLY A 16 27.03 -50.43 4.26
C GLY A 16 25.86 -49.50 4.60
N SER A 17 25.10 -49.88 5.63
CA SER A 17 24.09 -49.08 6.38
C SER A 17 23.48 -47.86 5.68
N ILE A 18 22.28 -48.07 5.11
CA ILE A 18 21.37 -47.00 4.66
C ILE A 18 21.04 -46.00 5.79
N ASP A 19 21.22 -46.38 7.06
CA ASP A 19 21.05 -45.47 8.19
C ASP A 19 22.22 -44.48 8.37
N GLU A 20 23.46 -44.79 7.98
CA GLU A 20 24.56 -43.81 8.09
C GLU A 20 24.61 -42.83 6.91
N ALA A 21 24.11 -43.23 5.73
CA ALA A 21 23.95 -42.32 4.59
C ALA A 21 22.68 -41.46 4.70
N ALA A 22 21.62 -41.98 5.32
CA ALA A 22 20.43 -41.20 5.67
C ALA A 22 20.68 -40.28 6.88
N GLU A 23 21.47 -40.68 7.87
CA GLU A 23 21.91 -39.77 8.94
C GLU A 23 22.94 -38.75 8.44
N GLN A 24 23.87 -39.09 7.53
CA GLN A 24 24.77 -38.09 6.95
C GLN A 24 24.07 -37.15 5.95
N SER A 25 23.07 -37.62 5.18
CA SER A 25 22.28 -36.78 4.26
C SER A 25 21.20 -35.97 4.98
N SER A 26 20.62 -36.52 6.05
CA SER A 26 19.72 -35.81 6.95
C SER A 26 20.49 -34.87 7.88
N ASP A 27 21.74 -35.14 8.28
CA ASP A 27 22.60 -34.15 8.96
C ASP A 27 23.19 -33.12 7.98
N LEU A 28 23.30 -33.44 6.68
CA LEU A 28 23.63 -32.47 5.63
C LEU A 28 22.42 -31.59 5.25
N LEU A 29 21.18 -32.11 5.30
CA LEU A 29 19.93 -31.38 4.98
C LEU A 29 19.26 -30.73 6.21
N LEU A 30 19.26 -31.35 7.39
CA LEU A 30 18.97 -30.68 8.65
C LEU A 30 20.13 -29.75 9.01
N GLY A 31 21.37 -30.09 8.65
CA GLY A 31 22.48 -29.15 8.63
C GLY A 31 22.20 -27.98 7.69
N SER A 32 21.69 -28.20 6.48
CA SER A 32 21.40 -27.10 5.55
C SER A 32 20.18 -26.25 5.95
N LEU A 33 19.12 -26.85 6.50
CA LEU A 33 17.89 -26.16 6.94
C LEU A 33 18.05 -25.51 8.33
N SER A 34 18.78 -26.15 9.25
CA SER A 34 19.26 -25.46 10.47
C SER A 34 20.27 -24.39 10.10
N THR A 35 21.15 -24.59 9.12
CA THR A 35 22.03 -23.52 8.65
C THR A 35 21.28 -22.44 7.88
N ASP A 36 20.16 -22.68 7.20
CA ASP A 36 19.42 -21.61 6.51
C ASP A 36 18.59 -20.79 7.51
N SER A 37 17.97 -21.43 8.51
CA SER A 37 17.38 -20.71 9.65
C SER A 37 18.43 -20.03 10.53
N ASP A 38 19.57 -20.67 10.80
CA ASP A 38 20.67 -20.11 11.59
C ASP A 38 21.45 -19.05 10.80
N ASN A 39 21.57 -19.17 9.48
CA ASN A 39 22.17 -18.17 8.61
C ASN A 39 21.23 -16.97 8.54
N GLN A 40 19.92 -17.19 8.39
CA GLN A 40 18.93 -16.12 8.40
C GLN A 40 18.88 -15.41 9.76
N ASP A 41 18.82 -16.15 10.87
CA ASP A 41 18.89 -15.59 12.22
C ASP A 41 20.25 -14.88 12.44
N ARG A 42 21.36 -15.43 11.94
CA ARG A 42 22.67 -14.77 11.96
C ARG A 42 22.68 -13.46 11.18
N TRP A 43 22.07 -13.39 10.00
CA TRP A 43 21.95 -12.16 9.22
C TRP A 43 21.10 -11.13 9.95
N HIS A 44 19.98 -11.57 10.55
CA HIS A 44 19.15 -10.71 11.37
C HIS A 44 19.91 -10.13 12.57
N LEU A 45 20.67 -10.96 13.29
CA LEU A 45 21.52 -10.52 14.40
C LEU A 45 22.60 -9.54 13.96
N LEU A 46 23.25 -9.77 12.81
CA LEU A 46 24.25 -8.86 12.25
C LEU A 46 23.64 -7.52 11.82
N MET A 47 22.42 -7.52 11.29
CA MET A 47 21.68 -6.29 10.94
C MET A 47 21.33 -5.47 12.20
N VAL A 48 20.87 -6.13 13.28
CA VAL A 48 20.64 -5.47 14.58
C VAL A 48 21.93 -4.93 15.16
N GLU A 49 23.01 -5.71 15.11
CA GLU A 49 24.31 -5.29 15.61
C GLU A 49 24.85 -4.08 14.85
N LEU A 50 24.67 -4.07 13.53
CA LEU A 50 25.06 -2.94 12.70
C LEU A 50 24.29 -1.67 13.08
N ALA A 51 22.97 -1.74 13.21
CA ALA A 51 22.14 -0.61 13.64
C ALA A 51 22.51 -0.16 15.07
N TYR A 52 22.88 -1.11 15.94
CA TYR A 52 23.31 -0.81 17.29
C TYR A 52 24.65 -0.06 17.33
N ILE A 53 25.66 -0.52 16.59
CA ILE A 53 26.95 0.15 16.51
C ILE A 53 26.81 1.51 15.82
N LEU A 54 25.96 1.60 14.80
CA LEU A 54 25.67 2.84 14.10
C LEU A 54 25.01 3.88 15.00
N ASN A 55 24.08 3.49 15.90
CA ASN A 55 23.45 4.47 16.80
C ASN A 55 24.44 5.17 17.73
N ALA A 56 25.47 4.46 18.19
CA ALA A 56 26.47 5.03 19.08
C ALA A 56 27.24 6.17 18.39
N SER A 57 27.36 6.09 17.06
CA SER A 57 27.96 7.16 16.27
C SER A 57 27.10 8.43 16.20
N PHE A 58 25.79 8.36 16.45
CA PHE A 58 24.93 9.54 16.45
C PHE A 58 24.77 10.21 17.83
N GLN A 59 25.16 9.51 18.91
CA GLN A 59 24.91 9.98 20.28
C GLN A 59 26.10 10.65 20.98
N ASP A 60 27.35 10.36 20.59
CA ASP A 60 28.52 10.88 21.33
C ASP A 60 29.73 11.15 20.42
N ALA A 61 30.15 12.43 20.36
CA ALA A 61 31.32 12.90 19.63
C ALA A 61 32.64 12.32 20.19
N HIS A 62 32.69 12.00 21.48
CA HIS A 62 33.84 11.44 22.18
C HIS A 62 33.90 9.91 22.12
N TYR A 63 32.82 9.24 21.70
CA TYR A 63 32.78 7.79 21.47
C TYR A 63 33.88 7.36 20.48
N TRP A 64 34.21 8.24 19.55
CA TRP A 64 35.29 8.08 18.59
C TRP A 64 36.61 8.76 19.00
N GLU A 65 36.66 9.51 20.11
CA GLU A 65 37.87 10.19 20.62
C GLU A 65 38.61 9.42 21.71
N GLY A 66 38.04 8.35 22.27
CA GLY A 66 38.63 7.53 23.34
C GLY A 66 39.91 6.77 22.97
N VAL A 67 41.03 7.22 23.53
CA VAL A 67 42.45 6.88 23.27
C VAL A 67 42.88 5.41 23.56
N LYS A 68 41.96 4.45 23.71
CA LYS A 68 42.29 3.00 23.73
C LYS A 68 41.32 2.09 22.96
N SER A 69 40.20 2.62 22.45
CA SER A 69 39.15 1.84 21.74
C SER A 69 38.96 2.22 20.26
N LYS A 70 39.66 3.27 19.75
CA LYS A 70 39.52 3.80 18.37
C LYS A 70 39.61 2.73 17.27
N GLN A 71 40.51 1.76 17.42
CA GLN A 71 40.62 0.67 16.44
C GLN A 71 39.49 -0.36 16.63
N ASP A 72 39.08 -0.67 17.86
CA ASP A 72 38.22 -1.81 18.12
C ASP A 72 36.77 -1.59 17.64
N THR A 73 36.17 -0.41 17.87
CA THR A 73 34.77 -0.15 17.49
C THR A 73 34.59 0.08 15.99
N PHE A 74 35.52 0.80 15.34
CA PHE A 74 35.47 0.98 13.88
C PHE A 74 35.76 -0.34 13.17
N LEU A 75 36.74 -1.12 13.65
CA LEU A 75 37.00 -2.46 13.11
C LEU A 75 35.82 -3.40 13.36
N GLN A 76 35.13 -3.30 14.50
CA GLN A 76 33.90 -4.05 14.76
C GLN A 76 32.80 -3.67 13.77
N PHE A 77 32.58 -2.38 13.52
CA PHE A 77 31.62 -1.89 12.53
C PHE A 77 31.93 -2.40 11.11
N ILE A 78 33.19 -2.28 10.68
CA ILE A 78 33.67 -2.78 9.38
C ILE A 78 33.56 -4.30 9.30
N ASN A 79 33.90 -5.03 10.37
CA ASN A 79 33.81 -6.48 10.42
C ASN A 79 32.36 -6.95 10.32
N THR A 80 31.42 -6.31 11.02
CA THR A 80 29.98 -6.60 10.90
C THR A 80 29.49 -6.38 9.47
N MET A 81 29.87 -5.27 8.81
CA MET A 81 29.52 -5.03 7.41
C MET A 81 30.15 -6.04 6.45
N HIS A 82 31.42 -6.44 6.64
CA HIS A 82 32.07 -7.46 5.82
C HIS A 82 31.54 -8.87 6.08
N GLN A 83 30.94 -9.12 7.25
CA GLN A 83 30.20 -10.34 7.50
C GLN A 83 28.87 -10.33 6.75
N LEU A 84 28.14 -9.21 6.77
CA LEU A 84 26.92 -9.04 5.97
C LEU A 84 27.17 -9.16 4.46
N ASP A 85 28.31 -8.66 3.94
CA ASP A 85 28.71 -8.79 2.51
C ASP A 85 28.90 -10.26 2.05
N ARG A 86 28.82 -11.24 2.95
CA ARG A 86 28.85 -12.67 2.62
C ARG A 86 27.47 -13.24 2.29
N MET A 87 26.39 -12.52 2.59
CA MET A 87 25.03 -12.94 2.27
C MET A 87 24.81 -12.84 0.75
N GLN A 88 24.08 -13.78 0.13
CA GLN A 88 23.80 -13.72 -1.31
C GLN A 88 22.57 -12.84 -1.61
N GLY A 89 22.45 -12.34 -2.84
CA GLY A 89 21.24 -11.64 -3.30
C GLY A 89 21.08 -10.19 -2.84
N HIS A 90 22.12 -9.53 -2.31
CA HIS A 90 22.05 -8.14 -1.85
C HIS A 90 22.68 -7.13 -2.83
N ASP A 91 22.24 -5.87 -2.73
CA ASP A 91 22.75 -4.72 -3.48
C ASP A 91 23.89 -3.96 -2.76
N LYS A 92 24.46 -4.54 -1.69
CA LYS A 92 25.50 -3.96 -0.80
C LYS A 92 25.05 -2.72 -0.02
N THR A 93 23.74 -2.48 0.08
CA THR A 93 23.19 -1.31 0.78
C THR A 93 22.25 -1.76 1.89
N VAL A 94 22.59 -1.41 3.13
CA VAL A 94 21.69 -1.56 4.29
C VAL A 94 20.82 -0.31 4.39
N ARG A 95 19.51 -0.51 4.50
CA ARG A 95 18.53 0.58 4.63
C ARG A 95 17.86 0.49 6.00
N ILE A 96 17.79 1.59 6.74
CA ILE A 96 17.03 1.68 7.98
C ILE A 96 15.95 2.73 7.79
N ASN A 97 14.68 2.34 7.87
CA ASN A 97 13.55 3.24 7.60
C ASN A 97 12.55 3.23 8.75
N TYR A 98 12.09 4.40 9.15
CA TYR A 98 10.95 4.54 10.06
C TYR A 98 9.64 4.19 9.33
N ARG A 99 8.79 3.36 9.95
CA ARG A 99 7.49 2.89 9.42
C ARG A 99 6.29 3.63 10.02
N GLY A 100 6.45 4.25 11.19
CA GLY A 100 5.35 4.83 11.94
C GLY A 100 4.74 6.06 11.26
N SER A 101 3.46 6.31 11.58
CA SER A 101 2.87 7.65 11.49
C SER A 101 3.59 8.57 12.49
N HIS A 102 3.95 9.79 12.11
CA HIS A 102 4.51 10.79 13.04
C HIS A 102 3.47 11.34 14.05
N LEU A 103 2.28 10.72 14.12
CA LEU A 103 1.16 11.08 14.99
C LEU A 103 0.76 9.87 15.85
N THR A 104 1.32 9.78 17.06
CA THR A 104 0.73 9.35 18.35
C THR A 104 1.76 8.69 19.28
N ASP A 105 1.70 9.08 20.56
CA ASP A 105 2.38 8.52 21.73
C ASP A 105 3.91 8.38 21.73
N LEU A 106 4.55 9.18 22.59
CA LEU A 106 5.94 9.00 23.03
C LEU A 106 6.20 7.66 23.76
N SER A 107 5.16 6.85 24.00
CA SER A 107 5.29 5.45 24.45
C SER A 107 5.32 4.41 23.32
N ALA A 108 5.02 4.78 22.07
CA ALA A 108 5.07 3.92 20.89
C ALA A 108 6.30 4.21 20.00
N LYS A 109 7.47 4.39 20.60
CA LYS A 109 8.57 5.17 20.00
C LYS A 109 9.53 4.44 19.03
N LEU A 110 9.25 3.22 18.54
CA LEU A 110 10.31 2.36 17.97
C LEU A 110 9.90 1.54 16.73
N ASP A 111 9.14 2.11 15.79
CA ASP A 111 8.74 1.37 14.58
C ASP A 111 9.68 1.63 13.40
N TYR A 112 10.86 1.00 13.42
CA TYR A 112 11.82 1.01 12.31
C TYR A 112 11.96 -0.39 11.69
N ILE A 113 12.30 -0.42 10.41
CA ILE A 113 12.79 -1.61 9.70
C ILE A 113 14.26 -1.43 9.32
N ILE A 114 15.01 -2.52 9.42
CA ILE A 114 16.34 -2.67 8.83
C ILE A 114 16.19 -3.64 7.66
N GLN A 115 16.60 -3.22 6.47
CA GLN A 115 16.52 -4.02 5.25
C GLN A 115 17.90 -4.19 4.62
N PHE A 116 18.21 -5.41 4.17
CA PHE A 116 19.40 -5.73 3.40
C PHE A 116 19.08 -6.88 2.42
N GLY A 117 19.12 -6.62 1.11
CA GLY A 117 18.57 -7.55 0.11
C GLY A 117 17.08 -7.85 0.36
N GLU A 118 16.71 -9.13 0.38
CA GLU A 118 15.36 -9.61 0.71
C GLU A 118 15.11 -9.74 2.22
N GLN A 119 16.14 -9.58 3.06
CA GLN A 119 16.01 -9.68 4.52
C GLN A 119 15.47 -8.39 5.12
N VAL A 120 14.47 -8.51 6.00
CA VAL A 120 13.83 -7.40 6.71
C VAL A 120 13.76 -7.74 8.19
N VAL A 121 14.31 -6.86 9.03
CA VAL A 121 14.36 -7.01 10.48
C VAL A 121 13.65 -5.85 11.14
N ASP A 122 12.73 -6.18 12.04
CA ASP A 122 12.13 -5.24 12.96
C ASP A 122 12.09 -5.80 14.39
N TYR A 123 11.45 -5.06 15.29
CA TYR A 123 11.31 -5.48 16.68
C TYR A 123 10.59 -6.84 16.84
N ASN A 124 9.59 -7.13 16.01
CA ASN A 124 8.82 -8.37 16.09
C ASN A 124 9.66 -9.56 15.60
N VAL A 125 10.41 -9.39 14.51
CA VAL A 125 11.35 -10.40 13.99
C VAL A 125 12.41 -10.74 15.04
N VAL A 126 12.95 -9.76 15.77
CA VAL A 126 13.90 -10.00 16.87
C VAL A 126 13.25 -10.72 18.05
N SER A 127 12.00 -10.36 18.40
CA SER A 127 11.23 -11.02 19.46
C SER A 127 10.97 -12.50 19.13
N GLU A 128 10.63 -12.81 17.88
CA GLU A 128 10.46 -14.17 17.38
C GLU A 128 11.79 -14.95 17.36
N LEU A 129 12.89 -14.32 16.93
CA LEU A 129 14.23 -14.91 16.96
C LEU A 129 14.63 -15.31 18.39
N ILE A 130 14.37 -14.47 19.38
CA ILE A 130 14.68 -14.77 20.79
C ILE A 130 13.83 -15.94 21.32
N LYS A 131 12.57 -16.04 20.88
CA LYS A 131 11.70 -17.19 21.22
C LYS A 131 12.23 -18.50 20.62
N ARG A 132 12.81 -18.46 19.41
CA ARG A 132 13.40 -19.63 18.72
C ARG A 132 14.77 -20.03 19.26
N GLN A 133 15.69 -19.07 19.43
CA GLN A 133 17.11 -19.30 19.75
C GLN A 133 17.42 -19.25 21.27
N GLY A 134 16.42 -18.94 22.10
CA GLY A 134 16.51 -18.94 23.56
C GLY A 134 17.08 -17.66 24.19
N LEU A 135 17.12 -17.62 25.54
CA LEU A 135 17.48 -16.44 26.35
C LEU A 135 18.88 -15.86 26.10
N ARG A 136 19.77 -16.58 25.39
CA ARG A 136 21.14 -16.14 25.08
C ARG A 136 21.17 -14.84 24.24
N PHE A 137 20.18 -14.63 23.38
CA PHE A 137 20.08 -13.47 22.49
C PHE A 137 19.18 -12.34 23.03
N LYS A 138 18.70 -12.44 24.28
CA LYS A 138 17.83 -11.43 24.90
C LYS A 138 18.41 -10.01 24.89
N HIS A 139 19.73 -9.88 24.91
CA HIS A 139 20.41 -8.59 24.83
C HIS A 139 20.19 -7.86 23.49
N PHE A 140 19.85 -8.57 22.40
CA PHE A 140 19.54 -7.96 21.11
C PHE A 140 18.21 -7.20 21.11
N GLU A 141 17.24 -7.59 21.95
CA GLU A 141 16.01 -6.83 22.18
C GLU A 141 16.33 -5.43 22.74
N GLY A 142 17.26 -5.36 23.68
CA GLY A 142 17.76 -4.09 24.23
C GLY A 142 18.55 -3.29 23.19
N ARG A 143 19.36 -3.95 22.35
CA ARG A 143 20.16 -3.31 21.30
C ARG A 143 19.28 -2.66 20.23
N ILE A 144 18.30 -3.38 19.70
CA ILE A 144 17.38 -2.83 18.68
C ILE A 144 16.53 -1.70 19.24
N LYS A 145 16.03 -1.84 20.48
CA LYS A 145 15.30 -0.75 21.18
C LYS A 145 16.16 0.49 21.33
N LYS A 146 17.42 0.34 21.78
CA LYS A 146 18.33 1.48 21.95
C LYS A 146 18.66 2.14 20.60
N ALA A 147 18.86 1.35 19.55
CA ALA A 147 19.13 1.87 18.21
C ALA A 147 17.97 2.70 17.67
N PHE A 148 16.75 2.15 17.73
CA PHE A 148 15.56 2.83 17.25
C PHE A 148 15.24 4.08 18.08
N ALA A 149 15.48 4.04 19.40
CA ALA A 149 15.26 5.19 20.26
C ALA A 149 16.21 6.33 19.90
N ALA A 150 17.49 6.00 19.68
CA ALA A 150 18.50 6.95 19.26
C ALA A 150 18.19 7.55 17.88
N PHE A 151 17.77 6.75 16.91
CA PHE A 151 17.36 7.28 15.60
C PHE A 151 16.17 8.23 15.71
N ALA A 152 15.16 7.88 16.52
CA ALA A 152 14.01 8.74 16.75
C ALA A 152 14.37 10.04 17.47
N GLU A 153 15.21 9.99 18.50
CA GLU A 153 15.71 11.16 19.23
C GLU A 153 16.49 12.12 18.33
N GLN A 154 17.20 11.59 17.33
CA GLN A 154 18.00 12.37 16.39
C GLN A 154 17.23 12.72 15.10
N ALA A 155 15.90 12.52 15.08
CA ALA A 155 15.03 12.77 13.92
C ALA A 155 15.49 12.06 12.62
N ILE A 156 16.07 10.87 12.75
CA ILE A 156 16.52 10.04 11.63
C ILE A 156 15.34 9.19 11.16
N SER A 157 14.80 9.49 9.98
CA SER A 157 13.70 8.74 9.35
C SER A 157 14.20 7.72 8.33
N ASN A 158 15.32 7.99 7.66
CA ASN A 158 15.98 7.04 6.78
C ASN A 158 17.51 7.07 6.92
N VAL A 159 18.12 5.89 6.81
CA VAL A 159 19.56 5.70 6.69
C VAL A 159 19.83 4.78 5.51
N SER A 160 20.76 5.17 4.65
CA SER A 160 21.30 4.33 3.58
C SER A 160 22.79 4.16 3.80
N LEU A 161 23.23 2.93 4.07
CA LEU A 161 24.60 2.58 4.39
C LEU A 161 25.14 1.57 3.38
N LYS A 162 26.11 2.00 2.57
CA LYS A 162 26.79 1.16 1.58
C LYS A 162 27.98 0.44 2.19
N ILE A 163 28.03 -0.87 2.04
CA ILE A 163 29.15 -1.69 2.52
C ILE A 163 30.44 -1.26 1.80
N PRO A 164 31.49 -0.86 2.55
CA PRO A 164 32.74 -0.41 1.95
C PRO A 164 33.51 -1.60 1.37
N GLY A 165 34.22 -1.37 0.26
CA GLY A 165 35.21 -2.35 -0.23
C GLY A 165 36.42 -2.45 0.71
N ARG A 166 37.24 -3.50 0.55
CA ARG A 166 38.44 -3.73 1.38
C ARG A 166 39.63 -2.80 1.09
N SER A 167 39.46 -1.81 0.21
CA SER A 167 40.53 -0.87 -0.11
C SER A 167 40.73 0.14 1.01
N GLN A 168 41.98 0.54 1.28
CA GLN A 168 42.29 1.55 2.29
C GLN A 168 41.48 2.84 2.07
N ARG A 169 41.31 3.24 0.81
CA ARG A 169 40.54 4.42 0.41
C ARG A 169 39.05 4.28 0.77
N SER A 170 38.45 3.11 0.60
CA SER A 170 37.05 2.86 0.93
C SER A 170 36.80 2.86 2.44
N LEU A 171 37.74 2.29 3.22
CA LEU A 171 37.67 2.29 4.68
C LEU A 171 37.85 3.70 5.24
N GLU A 172 38.80 4.46 4.70
CA GLU A 172 39.01 5.86 5.07
C GLU A 172 37.76 6.73 4.79
N MET A 173 37.11 6.55 3.63
CA MET A 173 35.86 7.25 3.33
C MET A 173 34.76 6.96 4.37
N MET A 174 34.60 5.69 4.75
CA MET A 174 33.64 5.29 5.77
C MET A 174 33.99 5.90 7.14
N GLN A 175 35.27 5.91 7.51
CA GLN A 175 35.75 6.48 8.76
C GLN A 175 35.47 7.98 8.85
N ILE A 176 35.73 8.71 7.77
CA ILE A 176 35.43 10.14 7.65
C ILE A 176 33.92 10.37 7.77
N SER A 177 33.10 9.56 7.11
CA SER A 177 31.64 9.67 7.20
C SER A 177 31.13 9.49 8.63
N MET A 178 31.58 8.45 9.33
CA MET A 178 31.21 8.20 10.72
C MET A 178 31.66 9.34 11.65
N ARG A 179 32.87 9.86 11.45
CA ARG A 179 33.37 11.00 12.23
C ARG A 179 32.51 12.25 12.03
N ILE A 180 32.19 12.58 10.78
CA ILE A 180 31.38 13.77 10.48
C ILE A 180 30.02 13.67 11.13
N PHE A 181 29.31 12.55 10.98
CA PHE A 181 28.02 12.37 11.63
C PHE A 181 28.08 12.47 13.15
N SER A 182 29.10 11.90 13.79
CA SER A 182 29.24 11.95 15.25
C SER A 182 29.42 13.33 15.84
N CYS A 183 30.00 14.24 15.06
CA CYS A 183 30.22 15.62 15.48
C CYS A 183 29.17 16.57 14.89
N TYR A 184 28.28 16.09 14.01
CA TYR A 184 27.46 16.93 13.16
C TYR A 184 26.43 17.74 13.96
N ASN A 185 25.66 17.12 14.85
CA ASN A 185 24.61 17.82 15.61
C ASN A 185 25.20 18.90 16.51
N GLN A 186 26.27 18.59 17.24
CA GLN A 186 26.99 19.57 18.04
C GLN A 186 27.56 20.71 17.18
N ALA A 187 28.16 20.39 16.02
CA ALA A 187 28.70 21.39 15.11
C ALA A 187 27.62 22.24 14.43
N ALA A 188 26.44 21.68 14.14
CA ALA A 188 25.30 22.39 13.57
C ALA A 188 24.67 23.35 14.60
N GLU A 189 24.57 22.94 15.86
CA GLU A 189 24.07 23.78 16.96
C GLU A 189 25.03 24.90 17.34
N THR A 190 26.32 24.61 17.42
CA THR A 190 27.35 25.55 17.91
C THR A 190 28.09 26.29 16.79
N LEU A 191 27.79 25.97 15.52
CA LEU A 191 28.44 26.49 14.31
C LEU A 191 29.96 26.32 14.31
N THR A 192 30.47 25.28 14.99
CA THR A 192 31.90 24.99 15.04
C THR A 192 32.33 24.08 13.89
N PRO A 193 33.54 24.25 13.34
CA PRO A 193 34.09 23.30 12.36
C PRO A 193 34.27 21.89 12.90
N ILE A 194 33.95 20.89 12.08
CA ILE A 194 34.19 19.47 12.35
C ILE A 194 35.62 19.12 11.90
N THR A 195 36.42 18.59 12.81
CA THR A 195 37.78 18.12 12.55
C THR A 195 37.81 16.62 12.22
N PHE A 196 38.51 16.27 11.14
CA PHE A 196 38.69 14.88 10.69
C PHE A 196 40.04 14.70 10.00
N GLU A 197 40.55 13.47 9.98
CA GLU A 197 41.81 13.13 9.30
C GLU A 197 41.53 12.55 7.92
N LYS A 198 42.26 13.02 6.90
CA LYS A 198 42.19 12.49 5.53
C LYS A 198 43.55 12.50 4.87
N ASN A 199 43.98 11.36 4.34
CA ASN A 199 45.31 11.11 3.81
C ASN A 199 46.43 11.50 4.80
N GLY A 200 46.24 11.25 6.10
CA GLY A 200 47.21 11.60 7.13
C GLY A 200 47.29 13.08 7.49
N LYS A 201 46.36 13.91 7.01
CA LYS A 201 46.29 15.35 7.29
C LYS A 201 45.02 15.68 8.05
N GLU A 202 45.15 16.52 9.07
CA GLU A 202 43.99 17.08 9.76
C GLU A 202 43.29 18.10 8.85
N CYS A 203 41.99 17.91 8.67
CA CYS A 203 41.10 18.77 7.90
C CYS A 203 40.00 19.28 8.85
N SER A 204 39.50 20.47 8.58
CA SER A 204 38.43 21.10 9.35
C SER A 204 37.41 21.71 8.40
N LEU A 205 36.13 21.43 8.64
CA LEU A 205 35.04 21.87 7.76
C LEU A 205 33.80 22.21 8.61
N PRO A 206 33.23 23.42 8.49
CA PRO A 206 31.95 23.74 9.11
C PRO A 206 30.79 22.98 8.43
N PRO A 207 29.66 22.77 9.12
CA PRO A 207 28.46 22.22 8.51
C PRO A 207 28.06 23.01 7.25
N ILE A 208 27.88 22.29 6.14
CA ILE A 208 27.47 22.88 4.87
C ILE A 208 25.96 23.06 4.91
N VAL A 209 25.49 24.29 4.67
CA VAL A 209 24.06 24.56 4.53
C VAL A 209 23.52 24.19 3.16
N ASP A 210 22.25 23.80 3.13
CA ASP A 210 21.48 23.45 1.94
C ASP A 210 20.84 24.67 1.26
N GLU A 211 19.99 24.41 0.27
CA GLU A 211 19.19 25.40 -0.45
C GLU A 211 18.26 26.23 0.44
N PHE A 212 17.93 25.75 1.64
CA PHE A 212 17.10 26.43 2.63
C PHE A 212 17.94 27.14 3.71
N ASN A 213 19.26 27.21 3.52
CA ASN A 213 20.19 27.78 4.48
C ASN A 213 20.18 27.06 5.84
N GLN A 214 19.84 25.76 5.84
CA GLN A 214 19.89 24.89 7.00
C GLN A 214 21.11 23.97 6.88
N PRO A 215 21.85 23.70 7.97
CA PRO A 215 22.90 22.69 7.95
C PRO A 215 22.38 21.38 7.36
N ASP A 216 23.15 20.73 6.48
CA ASP A 216 22.81 19.44 5.90
C ASP A 216 23.96 18.45 6.04
N PRO A 217 23.72 17.28 6.66
CA PRO A 217 24.80 16.33 6.94
C PRO A 217 25.33 15.68 5.66
N ASN A 218 24.47 15.44 4.66
CA ASN A 218 24.87 14.78 3.42
C ASN A 218 25.72 15.71 2.54
N LEU A 219 25.37 17.01 2.46
CA LEU A 219 26.20 18.01 1.79
C LEU A 219 27.55 18.20 2.50
N THR A 220 27.56 18.17 3.84
CA THR A 220 28.79 18.25 4.64
C THR A 220 29.73 17.08 4.32
N LEU A 221 29.19 15.87 4.18
CA LEU A 221 29.96 14.69 3.76
C LEU A 221 30.52 14.83 2.35
N VAL A 222 29.73 15.33 1.39
CA VAL A 222 30.20 15.52 0.01
C VAL A 222 31.39 16.47 -0.01
N ALA A 223 31.32 17.59 0.73
CA ALA A 223 32.44 18.53 0.83
C ALA A 223 33.69 17.87 1.41
N ALA A 224 33.55 17.18 2.53
CA ALA A 224 34.67 16.52 3.20
C ALA A 224 35.31 15.40 2.35
N LEU A 225 34.49 14.54 1.73
CA LEU A 225 34.97 13.43 0.91
C LEU A 225 35.61 13.91 -0.41
N ASN A 226 35.26 15.11 -0.89
CA ASN A 226 35.81 15.69 -2.12
C ASN A 226 36.88 16.77 -1.90
N ASN A 227 37.30 17.05 -0.66
CA ASN A 227 38.25 18.13 -0.32
C ASN A 227 37.78 19.52 -0.79
N LEU A 228 36.48 19.76 -0.74
CA LEU A 228 35.91 21.05 -1.11
C LEU A 228 35.90 21.95 0.12
N SER A 229 36.44 23.16 -0.02
CA SER A 229 36.27 24.20 1.00
C SER A 229 34.80 24.60 1.12
N GLU A 230 34.41 25.14 2.27
CA GLU A 230 33.06 25.66 2.51
C GLU A 230 32.62 26.60 1.38
N SER A 231 33.45 27.59 1.01
CA SER A 231 33.11 28.56 -0.04
C SER A 231 32.93 27.92 -1.42
N THR A 232 33.71 26.87 -1.72
CA THR A 232 33.58 26.13 -2.98
C THR A 232 32.31 25.29 -2.98
N MET A 233 32.02 24.61 -1.88
CA MET A 233 30.82 23.79 -1.75
C MET A 233 29.56 24.65 -1.78
N GLN A 234 29.54 25.76 -1.04
CA GLN A 234 28.44 26.73 -1.07
C GLN A 234 28.25 27.33 -2.46
N GLY A 235 29.35 27.57 -3.19
CA GLY A 235 29.30 27.98 -4.59
C GLY A 235 28.68 26.92 -5.51
N LEU A 236 28.90 25.63 -5.24
CA LEU A 236 28.27 24.52 -5.98
C LEU A 236 26.78 24.40 -5.62
N VAL A 237 26.42 24.47 -4.33
CA VAL A 237 25.03 24.44 -3.87
C VAL A 237 24.23 25.56 -4.54
N ARG A 238 24.73 26.80 -4.54
CA ARG A 238 24.08 27.94 -5.21
C ARG A 238 23.95 27.80 -6.73
N LYS A 239 24.84 27.03 -7.37
CA LYS A 239 24.81 26.79 -8.83
C LYS A 239 23.88 25.65 -9.22
N VAL A 240 23.68 24.67 -8.34
CA VAL A 240 22.84 23.50 -8.59
C VAL A 240 21.41 23.70 -8.10
N ALA A 241 21.19 24.46 -7.02
CA ALA A 241 19.86 24.83 -6.55
C ALA A 241 18.92 25.41 -7.65
N PRO A 242 19.39 26.21 -8.62
CA PRO A 242 18.57 26.67 -9.74
C PRO A 242 18.41 25.63 -10.87
N MET A 243 19.28 24.62 -10.96
CA MET A 243 19.21 23.57 -11.99
C MET A 243 18.03 22.62 -11.74
N ASP A 244 17.65 22.42 -10.47
CA ASP A 244 16.40 21.75 -10.10
C ASP A 244 15.14 22.55 -10.45
N ALA A 245 15.27 23.87 -10.67
CA ALA A 245 14.16 24.74 -11.05
C ALA A 245 14.01 24.95 -12.56
N GLY A 246 14.96 24.46 -13.38
CA GLY A 246 15.14 24.90 -14.78
C GLY A 246 14.87 23.89 -15.90
N ASN A 247 14.84 22.58 -15.63
CA ASN A 247 14.56 21.57 -16.65
C ASN A 247 13.07 21.20 -16.66
N ASN A 248 12.29 22.03 -17.35
CA ASN A 248 10.95 21.74 -17.81
C ASN A 248 11.04 20.82 -19.03
N ASP A 249 10.84 19.52 -18.84
CA ASP A 249 10.27 18.64 -19.86
C ASP A 249 9.27 17.68 -19.17
N GLU A 250 8.19 17.43 -19.90
CA GLU A 250 7.00 16.67 -19.56
C GLU A 250 7.21 15.29 -18.88
N TYR A 251 6.48 15.05 -17.78
CA TYR A 251 6.22 13.76 -17.10
C TYR A 251 7.43 12.91 -16.65
N SER A 252 7.79 13.01 -15.36
CA SER A 252 8.34 11.87 -14.58
C SER A 252 8.07 12.08 -13.09
N GLU A 253 7.59 11.05 -12.40
CA GLU A 253 7.16 11.02 -10.97
C GLU A 253 8.29 11.24 -9.94
N GLU A 254 9.42 11.86 -10.31
CA GLU A 254 10.53 12.11 -9.38
C GLU A 254 10.43 13.51 -8.77
N GLN A 255 9.52 13.67 -7.79
CA GLN A 255 9.38 14.87 -6.97
C GLN A 255 10.68 15.29 -6.24
N TYR A 256 10.87 16.61 -6.12
CA TYR A 256 11.84 17.35 -5.29
C TYR A 256 13.16 16.63 -4.95
N SER A 257 14.07 16.65 -5.93
CA SER A 257 15.47 16.31 -5.70
C SER A 257 16.09 17.39 -4.80
N SER A 258 16.51 17.04 -3.58
CA SER A 258 17.35 17.96 -2.78
C SER A 258 18.64 18.26 -3.55
N VAL A 259 19.30 19.40 -3.28
CA VAL A 259 20.58 19.73 -3.97
C VAL A 259 21.60 18.60 -3.87
N TYR A 260 21.61 17.89 -2.73
CA TYR A 260 22.39 16.68 -2.53
C TYR A 260 22.04 15.56 -3.54
N GLN A 261 20.76 15.22 -3.70
CA GLN A 261 20.32 14.22 -4.66
C GLN A 261 20.67 14.64 -6.10
N THR A 262 20.54 15.93 -6.41
CA THR A 262 20.80 16.50 -7.74
C THR A 262 22.26 16.40 -8.16
N PHE A 263 23.21 16.53 -7.21
CA PHE A 263 24.63 16.26 -7.50
C PHE A 263 24.87 14.86 -8.07
N PHE A 264 24.07 13.88 -7.67
CA PHE A 264 24.22 12.49 -8.12
C PHE A 264 23.22 12.10 -9.23
N LYS A 265 22.24 12.97 -9.57
CA LYS A 265 21.44 12.86 -10.80
C LYS A 265 22.19 13.43 -12.01
N VAL A 266 22.89 14.54 -11.85
CA VAL A 266 23.65 15.19 -12.95
C VAL A 266 24.92 14.42 -13.27
N LYS A 267 24.99 13.79 -14.45
CA LYS A 267 26.12 12.94 -14.88
C LYS A 267 27.50 13.60 -14.70
N SER A 268 27.65 14.85 -15.10
CA SER A 268 28.93 15.57 -15.02
C SER A 268 29.41 15.82 -13.58
N LEU A 269 28.48 15.90 -12.62
CA LEU A 269 28.77 16.04 -11.20
C LEU A 269 28.95 14.67 -10.56
N ARG A 270 28.08 13.71 -10.85
CA ARG A 270 28.18 12.31 -10.40
C ARG A 270 29.52 11.67 -10.75
N ASP A 271 30.06 11.95 -11.94
CA ASP A 271 31.33 11.38 -12.40
C ASP A 271 32.55 12.05 -11.72
N LYS A 272 32.38 13.22 -11.10
CA LYS A 272 33.44 14.02 -10.47
C LYS A 272 33.40 14.03 -8.94
N LEU A 273 32.22 13.85 -8.37
CA LEU A 273 31.98 13.88 -6.93
C LEU A 273 31.91 12.45 -6.38
N ILE A 274 32.60 12.23 -5.27
CA ILE A 274 32.49 11.02 -4.48
C ILE A 274 31.15 11.04 -3.74
N LYS A 275 30.31 10.03 -4.00
CA LYS A 275 29.07 9.80 -3.24
C LYS A 275 29.41 9.28 -1.84
N PRO A 276 28.85 9.86 -0.76
CA PRO A 276 29.04 9.35 0.59
C PRO A 276 28.58 7.89 0.71
N PRO A 277 29.33 7.04 1.44
CA PRO A 277 28.91 5.66 1.72
C PRO A 277 27.84 5.57 2.82
N LEU A 278 27.56 6.65 3.55
CA LEU A 278 26.51 6.76 4.54
C LEU A 278 25.69 8.02 4.24
N GLU A 279 24.37 7.85 4.12
CA GLU A 279 23.40 8.90 3.82
C GLU A 279 22.30 8.84 4.88
N VAL A 280 21.87 9.99 5.39
CA VAL A 280 20.80 10.09 6.40
C VAL A 280 19.77 11.10 5.94
N ASN A 281 18.48 10.75 6.01
CA ASN A 281 17.37 11.59 5.58
C ASN A 281 17.53 12.13 4.14
N SER A 282 18.19 11.35 3.27
CA SER A 282 18.54 11.79 1.91
C SER A 282 17.34 11.84 0.97
N ASN A 283 16.30 11.06 1.26
CA ASN A 283 14.97 11.25 0.71
C ASN A 283 14.25 12.31 1.57
N LYS A 284 14.29 13.58 1.16
CA LYS A 284 13.54 14.66 1.82
C LYS A 284 12.05 14.58 1.45
N SER A 285 11.40 13.48 1.84
CA SER A 285 9.96 13.45 2.06
C SER A 285 9.74 13.77 3.54
N LEU A 286 9.34 15.01 3.85
CA LEU A 286 8.82 15.44 5.17
C LEU A 286 9.76 15.27 6.39
N ALA A 287 10.88 15.99 6.48
CA ALA A 287 11.71 16.02 7.70
C ALA A 287 12.09 17.41 8.23
N MET A 288 11.51 18.50 7.73
CA MET A 288 11.77 19.85 8.25
C MET A 288 10.51 20.50 8.79
N PHE A 289 10.02 20.04 9.95
CA PHE A 289 9.43 20.92 10.94
C PHE A 289 9.66 20.29 12.31
N MET A 290 10.16 21.10 13.25
CA MET A 290 10.38 20.83 14.68
C MET A 290 11.77 20.30 15.06
N ASN A 291 12.66 21.23 15.44
CA ASN A 291 13.54 21.09 16.62
C ASN A 291 14.43 22.32 16.81
N GLN A 292 13.95 23.33 17.56
CA GLN A 292 14.69 24.23 18.48
C GLN A 292 13.56 24.90 19.30
N GLY A 293 13.31 24.73 20.59
CA GLY A 293 14.07 24.25 21.75
C GLY A 293 13.88 25.30 22.84
N GLU A 294 13.02 25.08 23.84
CA GLU A 294 13.14 25.69 25.17
C GLU A 294 12.24 24.97 26.20
N THR A 295 12.74 24.96 27.43
CA THR A 295 12.58 23.97 28.52
C THR A 295 11.22 23.92 29.24
N ALA A 296 10.84 22.74 29.72
CA ALA A 296 9.73 22.53 30.65
C ALA A 296 10.01 23.21 32.02
N PRO A 297 8.99 23.85 32.63
CA PRO A 297 8.50 23.30 33.89
C PRO A 297 6.97 23.35 34.07
N ASP A 298 6.50 22.30 34.75
CA ASP A 298 5.31 22.13 35.60
C ASP A 298 3.89 22.48 35.08
N GLU A 299 3.05 21.44 35.14
CA GLU A 299 1.58 21.43 35.14
C GLU A 299 0.89 22.59 34.40
N ILE A 300 0.83 22.48 33.08
CA ILE A 300 -0.19 23.18 32.29
C ILE A 300 -0.80 22.16 31.34
N VAL A 301 -2.11 22.01 31.48
CA VAL A 301 -3.03 21.25 30.62
C VAL A 301 -2.62 21.37 29.15
N ILE A 302 -2.13 20.29 28.55
CA ILE A 302 -1.77 20.26 27.13
C ILE A 302 -2.98 19.77 26.34
N GLU A 303 -3.70 20.72 25.75
CA GLU A 303 -4.63 20.45 24.66
C GLU A 303 -3.88 19.88 23.45
N ASN A 304 -4.49 18.86 22.84
CA ASN A 304 -4.00 18.09 21.70
C ASN A 304 -3.43 18.97 20.55
N PHE A 305 -2.15 18.80 20.21
CA PHE A 305 -1.59 19.30 18.95
C PHE A 305 -1.76 18.26 17.83
N ASP A 306 -3.00 18.21 17.37
CA ASP A 306 -3.45 17.76 16.06
C ASP A 306 -2.66 18.51 14.95
N ASN A 307 -2.26 17.86 13.85
CA ASN A 307 -1.74 18.60 12.68
C ASN A 307 -2.86 19.38 11.96
N SER A 308 -4.12 19.23 12.41
CA SER A 308 -5.16 20.24 12.20
C SER A 308 -4.99 21.49 13.08
N THR A 309 -4.42 21.40 14.29
CA THR A 309 -4.09 22.55 15.16
C THR A 309 -2.81 23.29 14.76
N ALA A 310 -1.80 22.64 14.17
CA ALA A 310 -0.63 23.35 13.61
C ALA A 310 -0.98 24.21 12.37
N ARG A 311 -1.92 23.76 11.52
CA ARG A 311 -2.53 24.61 10.46
C ARG A 311 -3.51 25.65 11.02
N ARG A 312 -4.02 25.48 12.25
CA ARG A 312 -4.85 26.48 12.95
C ARG A 312 -4.04 27.52 13.72
N ALA A 313 -2.79 27.25 14.06
CA ALA A 313 -1.96 28.15 14.88
C ALA A 313 -1.59 29.49 14.19
N ASN A 314 -1.82 29.62 12.87
CA ASN A 314 -1.70 30.89 12.13
C ASN A 314 -3.04 31.45 11.61
N LEU A 315 -4.19 30.95 12.06
CA LEU A 315 -5.51 31.41 11.61
C LEU A 315 -6.01 32.64 12.39
N ASN A 316 -5.24 33.72 12.37
CA ASN A 316 -5.73 35.06 12.71
C ASN A 316 -5.65 36.01 11.49
N SER A 317 -5.72 35.46 10.28
CA SER A 317 -6.05 36.26 9.11
C SER A 317 -7.55 36.50 9.09
N ASP A 318 -7.97 37.76 9.30
CA ASP A 318 -9.36 38.20 9.11
C ASP A 318 -9.93 37.55 7.82
N PRO A 319 -11.09 36.85 7.88
CA PRO A 319 -11.72 36.24 6.72
C PRO A 319 -11.88 37.19 5.53
N ALA A 320 -12.08 38.49 5.80
CA ALA A 320 -12.13 39.51 4.77
C ALA A 320 -10.76 39.73 4.10
N VAL A 321 -9.67 39.71 4.87
CA VAL A 321 -8.28 39.83 4.39
C VAL A 321 -7.89 38.59 3.57
N LEU A 322 -8.22 37.39 4.03
CA LEU A 322 -7.97 36.15 3.28
C LEU A 322 -8.75 36.14 1.96
N LYS A 323 -10.05 36.49 2.00
CA LYS A 323 -10.89 36.58 0.80
C LYS A 323 -10.40 37.62 -0.18
N HIS A 324 -9.89 38.76 0.31
CA HIS A 324 -9.28 39.79 -0.53
C HIS A 324 -7.97 39.30 -1.16
N GLY A 325 -7.11 38.63 -0.39
CA GLY A 325 -5.88 38.02 -0.88
C GLY A 325 -6.14 37.01 -2.00
N VAL A 326 -7.05 36.07 -1.77
CA VAL A 326 -7.48 35.06 -2.76
C VAL A 326 -8.06 35.72 -4.02
N ALA A 327 -8.82 36.81 -3.88
CA ALA A 327 -9.40 37.52 -5.03
C ALA A 327 -8.34 38.12 -5.97
N GLN A 328 -7.21 38.58 -5.43
CA GLN A 328 -6.09 39.10 -6.23
C GLN A 328 -5.46 37.98 -7.07
N PHE A 329 -5.23 36.80 -6.48
CA PHE A 329 -4.66 35.66 -7.18
C PHE A 329 -5.64 35.00 -8.16
N ALA A 330 -6.93 34.95 -7.84
CA ALA A 330 -7.94 34.46 -8.77
C ALA A 330 -7.99 35.30 -10.05
N LYS A 331 -7.89 36.63 -9.95
CA LYS A 331 -7.81 37.50 -11.15
C LYS A 331 -6.56 37.21 -11.98
N ALA A 332 -5.41 37.02 -11.33
CA ALA A 332 -4.15 36.70 -12.00
C ALA A 332 -4.18 35.32 -12.68
N ALA A 333 -4.67 34.30 -11.98
CA ALA A 333 -4.73 32.91 -12.45
C ALA A 333 -5.56 32.77 -13.75
N PHE A 334 -6.63 33.55 -13.88
CA PHE A 334 -7.59 33.45 -14.98
C PHE A 334 -7.51 34.58 -16.02
N LYS A 335 -6.39 35.32 -16.08
CA LYS A 335 -6.06 36.30 -17.14
C LYS A 335 -7.23 37.24 -17.53
N GLY A 336 -8.02 37.68 -16.55
CA GLY A 336 -9.15 38.59 -16.77
C GLY A 336 -10.53 37.94 -17.00
N SER A 337 -10.66 36.60 -17.01
CA SER A 337 -11.98 35.96 -16.99
C SER A 337 -12.64 36.14 -15.61
N VAL A 338 -13.46 37.18 -15.48
CA VAL A 338 -14.19 37.52 -14.25
C VAL A 338 -15.05 36.35 -13.76
N GLN A 339 -15.64 35.59 -14.69
CA GLN A 339 -16.45 34.42 -14.37
C GLN A 339 -15.62 33.29 -13.73
N HIS A 340 -14.50 32.88 -14.33
CA HIS A 340 -13.66 31.81 -13.78
C HIS A 340 -12.98 32.22 -12.47
N ALA A 341 -12.54 33.48 -12.36
CA ALA A 341 -12.00 33.99 -11.10
C ALA A 341 -13.05 33.98 -9.98
N LYS A 342 -14.29 34.37 -10.27
CA LYS A 342 -15.41 34.30 -9.32
C LYS A 342 -15.74 32.85 -8.92
N LEU A 343 -15.69 31.92 -9.87
CA LEU A 343 -15.92 30.50 -9.60
C LEU A 343 -14.80 29.90 -8.73
N ALA A 344 -13.53 30.17 -9.02
CA ALA A 344 -12.41 29.71 -8.19
C ALA A 344 -12.49 30.26 -6.76
N MET A 345 -12.82 31.54 -6.60
CA MET A 345 -13.10 32.13 -5.29
C MET A 345 -14.27 31.45 -4.59
N LYS A 346 -15.36 31.18 -5.32
CA LYS A 346 -16.51 30.45 -4.76
C LYS A 346 -16.10 29.05 -4.32
N SER A 347 -15.21 28.37 -5.05
CA SER A 347 -14.72 27.05 -4.70
C SER A 347 -13.94 27.05 -3.39
N VAL A 348 -13.06 28.04 -3.14
CA VAL A 348 -12.30 28.11 -1.87
C VAL A 348 -13.20 28.28 -0.65
N PHE A 349 -14.23 29.12 -0.75
CA PHE A 349 -15.08 29.49 0.39
C PHE A 349 -16.49 28.89 0.32
N ALA A 350 -16.68 27.86 -0.48
CA ALA A 350 -17.98 27.22 -0.63
C ALA A 350 -18.35 26.45 0.64
N GLN A 351 -19.61 26.54 1.05
CA GLN A 351 -20.19 25.75 2.14
C GLN A 351 -21.11 24.63 1.62
N ASP A 352 -21.19 24.48 0.30
CA ASP A 352 -22.05 23.52 -0.39
C ASP A 352 -21.31 22.24 -0.78
N TYR A 353 -20.14 21.96 -0.16
CA TYR A 353 -19.34 20.77 -0.44
C TYR A 353 -20.05 19.46 -0.04
N ASN A 354 -20.97 19.51 0.91
CA ASN A 354 -21.88 18.40 1.26
C ASN A 354 -22.93 18.09 0.19
N GLN A 355 -23.15 18.98 -0.78
CA GLN A 355 -24.17 18.84 -1.83
C GLN A 355 -23.56 18.75 -3.24
N VAL A 356 -22.23 18.63 -3.36
CA VAL A 356 -21.57 18.51 -4.67
C VAL A 356 -21.78 17.12 -5.27
N ASN A 357 -21.66 17.03 -6.59
CA ASN A 357 -21.49 15.77 -7.31
C ASN A 357 -20.08 15.70 -7.94
N LEU A 358 -19.68 14.53 -8.44
CA LEU A 358 -18.34 14.31 -9.01
C LEU A 358 -18.00 15.29 -10.14
N LYS A 359 -18.98 15.66 -10.98
CA LYS A 359 -18.77 16.61 -12.09
C LYS A 359 -18.45 18.01 -11.57
N ILE A 360 -19.21 18.50 -10.59
CA ILE A 360 -18.97 19.80 -9.96
C ILE A 360 -17.66 19.77 -9.19
N LEU A 361 -17.39 18.71 -8.44
CA LEU A 361 -16.16 18.54 -7.68
C LEU A 361 -14.93 18.56 -8.60
N GLY A 362 -14.97 17.84 -9.72
CA GLY A 362 -13.90 17.87 -10.73
C GLY A 362 -13.68 19.25 -11.34
N GLN A 363 -14.75 20.00 -11.63
CA GLN A 363 -14.63 21.39 -12.08
C GLN A 363 -14.00 22.29 -11.01
N ARG A 364 -14.36 22.10 -9.72
CA ARG A 364 -13.74 22.83 -8.61
C ARG A 364 -12.26 22.50 -8.50
N PHE A 365 -11.88 21.23 -8.53
CA PHE A 365 -10.48 20.82 -8.47
C PHE A 365 -9.67 21.45 -9.61
N LYS A 366 -10.17 21.44 -10.84
CA LYS A 366 -9.50 22.11 -11.97
C LYS A 366 -9.29 23.61 -11.75
N LEU A 367 -10.28 24.30 -11.19
CA LEU A 367 -10.18 25.73 -10.87
C LEU A 367 -9.20 25.99 -9.71
N LEU A 368 -9.26 25.16 -8.68
CA LEU A 368 -8.43 25.24 -7.49
C LEU A 368 -6.97 24.95 -7.82
N SER A 369 -6.66 23.90 -8.59
CA SER A 369 -5.29 23.60 -9.01
C SER A 369 -4.64 24.77 -9.73
N ARG A 370 -5.39 25.44 -10.62
CA ARG A 370 -4.87 26.62 -11.34
C ARG A 370 -4.66 27.82 -10.41
N LEU A 371 -5.52 27.99 -9.40
CA LEU A 371 -5.38 29.03 -8.39
C LEU A 371 -4.16 28.77 -7.49
N LEU A 372 -4.03 27.56 -6.94
CA LEU A 372 -2.94 27.15 -6.06
C LEU A 372 -1.58 27.28 -6.74
N ASN A 373 -1.43 26.75 -7.96
CA ASN A 373 -0.23 26.90 -8.77
C ASN A 373 0.15 28.38 -9.02
N THR A 374 -0.85 29.28 -9.19
CA THR A 374 -0.60 30.72 -9.32
C THR A 374 -0.14 31.35 -8.00
N MET A 375 -0.68 30.88 -6.87
CA MET A 375 -0.32 31.34 -5.53
C MET A 375 1.08 30.87 -5.13
N GLU A 376 1.44 29.62 -5.44
CA GLU A 376 2.76 29.03 -5.17
C GLU A 376 3.89 29.77 -5.87
N LYS A 377 3.66 30.15 -7.14
CA LYS A 377 4.64 30.90 -7.95
C LYS A 377 4.80 32.36 -7.51
N ASN A 378 4.04 32.82 -6.50
CA ASN A 378 4.05 34.19 -6.03
C ASN A 378 4.37 34.28 -4.54
N SER A 379 5.41 35.03 -4.16
CA SER A 379 5.82 35.19 -2.75
C SER A 379 4.74 35.78 -1.83
N LYS A 380 3.78 36.56 -2.36
CA LYS A 380 2.60 37.02 -1.59
C LYS A 380 1.52 35.94 -1.49
N GLY A 381 1.43 35.04 -2.47
CA GLY A 381 0.50 33.93 -2.49
C GLY A 381 0.92 32.83 -1.51
N GLN A 382 2.22 32.51 -1.47
CA GLN A 382 2.81 31.59 -0.49
C GLN A 382 2.47 31.98 0.97
N LYS A 383 2.49 33.28 1.30
CA LYS A 383 2.15 33.79 2.64
C LYS A 383 0.73 33.50 3.12
N ILE A 384 -0.20 33.23 2.20
CA ILE A 384 -1.60 32.95 2.52
C ILE A 384 -2.03 31.54 2.09
N LEU A 385 -1.10 30.75 1.52
CA LEU A 385 -1.38 29.43 0.96
C LEU A 385 -1.86 28.46 2.05
N ASP A 386 -1.20 28.43 3.20
CA ASP A 386 -1.59 27.56 4.32
C ASP A 386 -3.02 27.85 4.82
N SER A 387 -3.41 29.13 4.94
CA SER A 387 -4.77 29.51 5.31
C SER A 387 -5.80 29.09 4.25
N VAL A 388 -5.43 29.14 2.96
CA VAL A 388 -6.27 28.64 1.88
C VAL A 388 -6.38 27.12 1.94
N LEU A 389 -5.29 26.39 2.13
CA LEU A 389 -5.30 24.93 2.25
C LEU A 389 -6.07 24.46 3.49
N ALA A 390 -5.98 25.16 4.62
CA ALA A 390 -6.79 24.87 5.81
C ALA A 390 -8.29 25.10 5.56
N THR A 391 -8.64 26.17 4.82
CA THR A 391 -10.02 26.44 4.39
C THR A 391 -10.52 25.33 3.46
N LEU A 392 -9.70 24.94 2.48
CA LEU A 392 -10.01 23.86 1.55
C LEU A 392 -10.12 22.51 2.24
N GLN A 393 -9.28 22.21 3.23
CA GLN A 393 -9.38 20.98 4.03
C GLN A 393 -10.74 20.91 4.73
N THR A 394 -11.14 22.00 5.39
CA THR A 394 -12.44 22.08 6.08
C THR A 394 -13.60 21.91 5.10
N ALA A 395 -13.46 22.43 3.88
CA ALA A 395 -14.47 22.33 2.84
C ALA A 395 -14.53 20.91 2.23
N ILE A 396 -13.38 20.31 1.91
CA ILE A 396 -13.29 18.97 1.29
C ILE A 396 -13.65 17.87 2.29
N ASP A 397 -13.42 18.06 3.58
CA ASP A 397 -13.90 17.15 4.62
C ASP A 397 -15.44 17.05 4.69
N GLN A 398 -16.17 18.02 4.11
CA GLN A 398 -17.63 17.98 3.98
C GLN A 398 -18.10 17.21 2.74
N VAL A 399 -17.20 16.80 1.84
CA VAL A 399 -17.58 16.00 0.66
C VAL A 399 -18.15 14.66 1.14
N PRO A 400 -19.31 14.23 0.61
CA PRO A 400 -19.89 12.95 0.97
C PRO A 400 -18.91 11.79 0.80
N ASP A 401 -18.87 10.90 1.78
CA ASP A 401 -17.93 9.76 1.84
C ASP A 401 -18.01 8.87 0.59
N GLU A 402 -19.21 8.67 0.03
CA GLU A 402 -19.42 7.92 -1.22
C GLU A 402 -18.67 8.54 -2.41
N LEU A 403 -18.58 9.87 -2.47
CA LEU A 403 -17.88 10.57 -3.53
C LEU A 403 -16.37 10.54 -3.33
N LEU A 404 -15.90 10.60 -2.08
CA LEU A 404 -14.47 10.46 -1.76
C LEU A 404 -13.98 9.06 -2.10
N ASP A 405 -14.78 8.03 -1.81
CA ASP A 405 -14.47 6.65 -2.19
C ASP A 405 -14.37 6.51 -3.71
N ASP A 406 -15.23 7.17 -4.47
CA ASP A 406 -15.28 7.12 -5.95
C ASP A 406 -14.16 7.91 -6.65
N LEU A 407 -13.27 8.58 -5.91
CA LEU A 407 -12.09 9.22 -6.47
C LEU A 407 -10.91 8.24 -6.48
N VAL A 408 -10.13 8.24 -7.55
CA VAL A 408 -8.85 7.54 -7.66
C VAL A 408 -7.78 8.59 -7.99
N VAL A 409 -6.63 8.47 -7.33
CA VAL A 409 -5.45 9.29 -7.62
C VAL A 409 -4.39 8.36 -8.19
N GLN A 410 -3.98 8.61 -9.43
CA GLN A 410 -2.97 7.81 -10.14
C GLN A 410 -2.12 8.74 -11.01
N ASP A 411 -0.80 8.68 -10.89
CA ASP A 411 0.15 9.49 -11.65
C ASP A 411 -0.19 11.01 -11.62
N ASP A 412 -0.48 11.55 -10.42
CA ASP A 412 -0.94 12.93 -10.16
C ASP A 412 -2.28 13.33 -10.85
N LEU A 413 -2.97 12.38 -11.46
CA LEU A 413 -4.30 12.56 -12.05
C LEU A 413 -5.38 12.13 -11.06
N VAL A 414 -6.31 13.04 -10.80
CA VAL A 414 -7.56 12.66 -10.12
C VAL A 414 -8.56 12.19 -11.16
N LYS A 415 -8.99 10.95 -10.98
CA LYS A 415 -9.91 10.22 -11.86
C LYS A 415 -11.15 9.86 -11.06
N PHE A 416 -12.30 9.82 -11.74
CA PHE A 416 -13.52 9.28 -11.17
C PHE A 416 -14.29 8.51 -12.22
N TRP A 417 -15.10 7.56 -11.76
CA TRP A 417 -16.01 6.84 -12.63
C TRP A 417 -17.33 7.59 -12.78
N SER A 418 -17.69 7.99 -14.00
CA SER A 418 -18.94 8.70 -14.27
C SER A 418 -19.63 8.20 -15.53
N GLY A 419 -20.93 7.93 -15.39
CA GLY A 419 -21.69 7.25 -16.44
C GLY A 419 -21.16 5.82 -16.60
N GLU A 420 -20.41 5.60 -17.68
CA GLU A 420 -19.88 4.28 -18.08
C GLU A 420 -18.39 4.32 -18.42
N GLN A 421 -17.71 5.41 -18.09
CA GLN A 421 -16.31 5.59 -18.42
C GLN A 421 -15.56 6.31 -17.30
N GLU A 422 -14.25 6.08 -17.29
CA GLU A 422 -13.32 6.90 -16.54
C GLU A 422 -13.41 8.35 -17.03
N THR A 423 -13.52 9.27 -16.08
CA THR A 423 -13.44 10.71 -16.34
C THR A 423 -12.22 11.26 -15.62
N VAL A 424 -11.31 11.83 -16.40
CA VAL A 424 -10.08 12.43 -15.90
C VAL A 424 -10.33 13.91 -15.61
N ILE A 425 -10.08 14.36 -14.39
CA ILE A 425 -10.15 15.79 -14.02
C ILE A 425 -8.96 16.55 -14.65
N GLY A 426 -7.82 15.86 -14.79
CA GLY A 426 -6.53 16.35 -15.24
C GLY A 426 -5.51 16.27 -14.11
N GLU A 427 -4.31 16.80 -14.34
CA GLU A 427 -3.32 17.00 -13.27
C GLU A 427 -3.90 17.91 -12.21
N VAL A 428 -3.86 17.42 -10.97
CA VAL A 428 -4.29 18.17 -9.80
C VAL A 428 -3.06 18.62 -9.05
N ASP A 429 -3.13 19.86 -8.54
CA ASP A 429 -2.07 20.45 -7.76
C ASP A 429 -1.73 19.58 -6.53
N ILE A 430 -0.44 19.38 -6.25
CA ILE A 430 0.02 18.46 -5.20
C ILE A 430 -0.57 18.81 -3.82
N ASN A 431 -0.72 20.10 -3.52
CA ASN A 431 -1.33 20.51 -2.25
C ASN A 431 -2.81 20.14 -2.16
N LEU A 432 -3.50 20.09 -3.30
CA LEU A 432 -4.89 19.64 -3.36
C LEU A 432 -5.00 18.11 -3.31
N LEU A 433 -4.00 17.38 -3.83
CA LEU A 433 -3.88 15.93 -3.65
C LEU A 433 -3.69 15.58 -2.17
N ASP A 434 -2.79 16.26 -1.47
CA ASP A 434 -2.57 16.07 -0.03
C ASP A 434 -3.84 16.30 0.78
N VAL A 435 -4.57 17.39 0.48
CA VAL A 435 -5.86 17.67 1.13
C VAL A 435 -6.87 16.55 0.89
N LEU A 436 -6.92 16.03 -0.34
CA LEU A 436 -7.81 14.92 -0.70
C LEU A 436 -7.42 13.61 -0.01
N GLU A 437 -6.14 13.29 0.07
CA GLU A 437 -5.64 12.09 0.74
C GLU A 437 -5.94 12.12 2.24
N VAL A 438 -5.72 13.27 2.89
CA VAL A 438 -6.09 13.47 4.30
C VAL A 438 -7.61 13.30 4.50
N SER A 439 -8.44 13.88 3.63
CA SER A 439 -9.90 13.72 3.71
C SER A 439 -10.33 12.26 3.50
N LYS A 440 -9.70 11.52 2.58
CA LYS A 440 -9.94 10.08 2.38
C LYS A 440 -9.53 9.25 3.60
N GLY A 441 -8.41 9.59 4.23
CA GLY A 441 -7.96 8.97 5.49
C GLY A 441 -8.99 9.17 6.60
N ARG A 442 -9.41 10.43 6.83
CA ARG A 442 -10.47 10.77 7.81
C ARG A 442 -11.80 10.08 7.52
N CYS A 443 -12.20 9.99 6.26
CA CYS A 443 -13.37 9.23 5.82
C CYS A 443 -13.26 7.75 6.23
N THR A 444 -12.09 7.13 6.00
CA THR A 444 -11.82 5.76 6.40
C THR A 444 -11.90 5.58 7.92
N ASP A 445 -11.32 6.52 8.69
CA ASP A 445 -11.34 6.47 10.16
C ASP A 445 -12.75 6.64 10.72
N ARG A 446 -13.56 7.56 10.18
CA ARG A 446 -14.98 7.72 10.55
C ARG A 446 -15.76 6.42 10.34
N LYS A 447 -15.59 5.77 9.19
CA LYS A 447 -16.25 4.49 8.88
C LYS A 447 -15.85 3.36 9.84
N ARG A 448 -14.62 3.39 10.36
CA ARG A 448 -14.11 2.41 11.35
C ARG A 448 -14.56 2.71 12.78
N SER A 449 -14.60 3.98 13.17
CA SER A 449 -14.84 4.40 14.57
C SER A 449 -16.30 4.27 15.01
N ILE A 450 -17.24 4.24 14.06
CA ILE A 450 -18.66 4.13 14.38
C ILE A 450 -18.99 2.67 14.70
N SER A 451 -19.37 2.43 15.97
CA SER A 451 -19.88 1.13 16.44
C SER A 451 -21.02 0.66 15.53
N ILE A 452 -20.87 -0.53 14.97
CA ILE A 452 -21.90 -1.14 14.13
C ILE A 452 -22.87 -1.85 15.06
N ILE A 453 -24.12 -1.41 15.05
CA ILE A 453 -25.23 -2.04 15.78
C ILE A 453 -25.32 -3.51 15.42
N ASN A 454 -25.49 -4.33 16.46
CA ASN A 454 -25.75 -5.74 16.29
C ASN A 454 -27.28 -5.94 16.18
N PRO A 455 -27.84 -6.20 14.98
CA PRO A 455 -29.28 -6.33 14.81
C PRO A 455 -29.85 -7.59 15.47
N TYR A 456 -28.99 -8.44 16.04
CA TYR A 456 -29.36 -9.67 16.75
C TYR A 456 -29.46 -9.46 18.28
N GLU A 457 -29.07 -8.28 18.77
CA GLU A 457 -29.22 -7.87 20.17
C GLU A 457 -30.50 -7.04 20.35
N ASN A 458 -30.82 -6.68 21.60
CA ASN A 458 -31.95 -5.79 21.85
C ASN A 458 -31.61 -4.39 21.33
N ILE A 459 -32.38 -3.91 20.36
CA ILE A 459 -32.20 -2.61 19.73
C ILE A 459 -32.99 -1.56 20.53
N GLU A 460 -32.30 -0.54 21.01
CA GLU A 460 -32.88 0.60 21.72
C GLU A 460 -33.12 1.79 20.78
N TYR A 461 -33.78 2.83 21.27
CA TYR A 461 -34.12 3.99 20.43
C TYR A 461 -32.86 4.72 19.91
N GLU A 462 -31.83 4.77 20.76
CA GLU A 462 -30.51 5.31 20.49
C GLU A 462 -29.83 4.59 19.30
N ASP A 463 -30.07 3.28 19.13
CA ASP A 463 -29.52 2.52 18.01
C ASP A 463 -30.12 2.97 16.67
N TYR A 464 -31.43 3.25 16.63
CA TYR A 464 -32.05 3.81 15.41
C TYR A 464 -31.46 5.17 15.04
N GLN A 465 -31.10 5.99 16.03
CA GLN A 465 -30.44 7.29 15.79
C GLN A 465 -29.04 7.11 15.20
N VAL A 466 -28.26 6.16 15.71
CA VAL A 466 -26.92 5.86 15.18
C VAL A 466 -27.00 5.35 13.74
N LEU A 467 -27.97 4.49 13.39
CA LEU A 467 -28.18 4.06 11.99
C LEU A 467 -28.61 5.21 11.09
N ALA A 468 -29.57 6.03 11.56
CA ALA A 468 -30.07 7.19 10.84
C ALA A 468 -28.94 8.15 10.47
N GLU A 469 -28.08 8.48 11.44
CA GLU A 469 -26.92 9.34 11.22
C GLU A 469 -25.89 8.70 10.29
N ARG A 470 -25.56 7.42 10.49
CA ARG A 470 -24.54 6.71 9.71
C ARG A 470 -24.90 6.59 8.23
N PHE A 471 -26.16 6.30 7.93
CA PHE A 471 -26.62 6.01 6.57
C PHE A 471 -27.37 7.18 5.92
N ASP A 472 -27.43 8.35 6.59
CA ASP A 472 -28.15 9.53 6.11
C ASP A 472 -29.63 9.22 5.77
N ILE A 473 -30.31 8.56 6.71
CA ILE A 473 -31.73 8.22 6.63
C ILE A 473 -32.49 8.75 7.84
N THR A 474 -33.82 8.73 7.80
CA THR A 474 -34.61 9.11 8.98
C THR A 474 -34.60 7.99 10.02
N VAL A 475 -34.76 8.35 11.31
CA VAL A 475 -34.93 7.37 12.41
C VAL A 475 -36.09 6.42 12.13
N VAL A 476 -37.17 6.95 11.53
CA VAL A 476 -38.35 6.17 11.14
C VAL A 476 -38.01 5.15 10.05
N ASP A 477 -37.20 5.53 9.05
CA ASP A 477 -36.76 4.61 8.01
C ASP A 477 -35.83 3.53 8.59
N ALA A 478 -34.93 3.90 9.52
CA ALA A 478 -34.07 2.95 10.21
C ALA A 478 -34.88 1.90 10.99
N GLU A 479 -35.90 2.35 11.74
CA GLU A 479 -36.84 1.47 12.46
C GLU A 479 -37.57 0.53 11.51
N GLN A 480 -38.06 1.04 10.37
CA GLN A 480 -38.75 0.22 9.36
C GLN A 480 -37.84 -0.81 8.71
N ILE A 481 -36.59 -0.45 8.37
CA ILE A 481 -35.62 -1.39 7.79
C ILE A 481 -35.30 -2.51 8.78
N ILE A 482 -35.11 -2.19 10.05
CA ILE A 482 -34.91 -3.18 11.11
C ILE A 482 -36.14 -4.07 11.26
N SER A 483 -37.35 -3.51 11.29
CA SER A 483 -38.58 -4.30 11.38
C SER A 483 -38.73 -5.28 10.20
N LEU A 484 -38.44 -4.83 8.97
CA LEU A 484 -38.43 -5.71 7.79
C LEU A 484 -37.38 -6.83 7.92
N PHE A 485 -36.21 -6.51 8.47
CA PHE A 485 -35.16 -7.48 8.71
C PHE A 485 -35.56 -8.51 9.78
N GLU A 486 -36.13 -8.09 10.91
CA GLU A 486 -36.63 -8.98 11.96
C GLU A 486 -37.73 -9.91 11.44
N ASN A 487 -38.60 -9.42 10.57
CA ASN A 487 -39.64 -10.21 9.90
C ASN A 487 -39.08 -11.30 8.96
N CYS A 488 -37.77 -11.31 8.71
CA CYS A 488 -37.11 -12.37 7.95
C CYS A 488 -36.72 -13.57 8.83
N PHE A 489 -36.95 -13.54 10.14
CA PHE A 489 -36.58 -14.63 11.04
C PHE A 489 -37.80 -15.45 11.49
N ASP A 490 -37.61 -16.76 11.70
CA ASP A 490 -38.64 -17.60 12.32
C ASP A 490 -38.72 -17.39 13.84
N LYS A 491 -39.68 -18.06 14.50
CA LYS A 491 -39.84 -18.01 15.96
C LYS A 491 -38.62 -18.54 16.74
N ARG A 492 -37.71 -19.26 16.08
CA ARG A 492 -36.47 -19.81 16.64
C ARG A 492 -35.25 -18.94 16.28
N ARG A 493 -35.47 -17.73 15.73
CA ARG A 493 -34.42 -16.80 15.28
C ARG A 493 -33.54 -17.37 14.16
N ASN A 494 -34.06 -18.27 13.32
CA ASN A 494 -33.36 -18.68 12.10
C ASN A 494 -33.83 -17.85 10.91
N PHE A 495 -32.88 -17.40 10.08
CA PHE A 495 -33.15 -16.58 8.90
C PHE A 495 -33.93 -17.37 7.84
N GLN A 496 -34.99 -16.76 7.30
CA GLN A 496 -35.91 -17.35 6.34
C GLN A 496 -35.82 -16.61 5.00
N ARG A 497 -35.13 -17.22 4.04
CA ARG A 497 -34.99 -16.70 2.67
C ARG A 497 -36.33 -16.40 2.00
N ALA A 498 -37.33 -17.23 2.20
CA ALA A 498 -38.67 -17.03 1.64
C ALA A 498 -39.40 -15.81 2.25
N ALA A 499 -39.14 -15.50 3.52
CA ALA A 499 -39.67 -14.29 4.15
C ALA A 499 -38.95 -13.04 3.63
N PHE A 500 -37.61 -13.10 3.52
CA PHE A 500 -36.83 -12.03 2.91
C PHE A 500 -37.30 -11.72 1.49
N ALA A 501 -37.47 -12.74 0.64
CA ALA A 501 -37.94 -12.56 -0.74
C ALA A 501 -39.30 -11.85 -0.83
N LYS A 502 -40.21 -12.07 0.14
CA LYS A 502 -41.49 -11.36 0.23
C LYS A 502 -41.33 -9.89 0.64
N ASN A 503 -40.31 -9.58 1.46
CA ASN A 503 -40.03 -8.24 1.94
C ASN A 503 -39.14 -7.43 0.98
N VAL A 504 -38.56 -8.04 -0.07
CA VAL A 504 -37.73 -7.33 -1.07
C VAL A 504 -38.42 -6.08 -1.64
N PRO A 505 -39.70 -6.11 -2.06
CA PRO A 505 -40.41 -4.90 -2.53
C PRO A 505 -40.44 -3.76 -1.52
N ASP A 506 -40.52 -4.08 -0.23
CA ASP A 506 -40.53 -3.09 0.84
C ASP A 506 -39.13 -2.56 1.15
N PHE A 507 -38.10 -3.41 1.12
CA PHE A 507 -36.71 -2.96 1.19
C PHE A 507 -36.33 -2.02 0.05
N MET A 508 -36.87 -2.22 -1.15
CA MET A 508 -36.58 -1.36 -2.31
C MET A 508 -37.06 0.09 -2.13
N ARG A 509 -37.99 0.36 -1.20
CA ARG A 509 -38.47 1.73 -0.92
C ARG A 509 -37.39 2.64 -0.35
N PHE A 510 -36.38 2.07 0.31
CA PHE A 510 -35.24 2.82 0.87
C PHE A 510 -34.04 2.87 -0.08
N GLU A 511 -34.27 2.53 -1.36
CA GLU A 511 -33.31 2.58 -2.46
C GLU A 511 -31.91 2.00 -2.11
N LYS A 512 -30.89 2.86 -2.05
CA LYS A 512 -29.48 2.48 -1.87
C LYS A 512 -29.12 2.09 -0.44
N HIS A 513 -29.89 2.55 0.55
CA HIS A 513 -29.55 2.38 1.96
C HIS A 513 -29.82 0.96 2.46
N SER A 514 -30.84 0.29 1.91
CA SER A 514 -31.19 -1.09 2.29
C SER A 514 -30.04 -2.06 2.13
N PHE A 515 -29.36 -2.05 0.97
CA PHE A 515 -28.22 -2.96 0.78
C PHE A 515 -27.05 -2.61 1.70
N GLN A 516 -26.75 -1.33 1.90
CA GLN A 516 -25.66 -0.88 2.78
C GLN A 516 -25.88 -1.31 4.24
N ILE A 517 -27.10 -1.13 4.77
CA ILE A 517 -27.47 -1.52 6.13
C ILE A 517 -27.46 -3.04 6.28
N LEU A 518 -28.10 -3.76 5.35
CA LEU A 518 -28.15 -5.22 5.40
C LEU A 518 -26.77 -5.87 5.22
N TRP A 519 -25.86 -5.23 4.49
CA TRP A 519 -24.46 -5.63 4.41
C TRP A 519 -23.78 -5.57 5.78
N GLU A 520 -23.93 -4.46 6.52
CA GLU A 520 -23.40 -4.36 7.89
C GLU A 520 -24.00 -5.41 8.82
N PHE A 521 -25.30 -5.70 8.69
CA PHE A 521 -25.97 -6.75 9.46
C PHE A 521 -25.43 -8.13 9.15
N LEU A 522 -25.12 -8.42 7.89
CA LEU A 522 -24.52 -9.69 7.48
C LEU A 522 -23.12 -9.87 8.08
N LYS A 523 -22.33 -8.79 8.20
CA LYS A 523 -21.01 -8.84 8.85
C LYS A 523 -21.09 -9.22 10.32
N LYS A 524 -22.24 -9.04 10.97
CA LYS A 524 -22.51 -9.42 12.37
C LYS A 524 -23.11 -10.82 12.51
N THR A 525 -23.53 -11.47 11.42
CA THR A 525 -24.10 -12.83 11.48
C THR A 525 -23.02 -13.86 11.74
N GLN A 526 -23.00 -14.43 12.95
CA GLN A 526 -21.99 -15.41 13.35
C GLN A 526 -22.27 -16.81 12.79
N GLU A 527 -23.53 -17.26 12.87
CA GLU A 527 -23.94 -18.63 12.57
C GLU A 527 -24.06 -18.88 11.06
N ASP A 528 -23.36 -19.91 10.54
CA ASP A 528 -23.33 -20.27 9.12
C ASP A 528 -24.74 -20.57 8.57
N LYS A 529 -25.58 -21.24 9.38
CA LYS A 529 -26.97 -21.58 9.05
C LYS A 529 -27.84 -20.37 8.71
N ASP A 530 -27.48 -19.18 9.21
CA ASP A 530 -28.20 -17.93 8.96
C ASP A 530 -27.41 -17.04 7.99
N ARG A 531 -26.08 -17.02 8.10
CA ARG A 531 -25.18 -16.21 7.27
C ARG A 531 -25.27 -16.59 5.79
N VAL A 532 -25.26 -17.89 5.46
CA VAL A 532 -25.32 -18.36 4.06
C VAL A 532 -26.64 -17.99 3.37
N PRO A 533 -27.82 -18.32 3.91
CA PRO A 533 -29.08 -17.93 3.27
C PRO A 533 -29.30 -16.41 3.26
N PHE A 534 -28.78 -15.68 4.26
CA PHE A 534 -28.84 -14.21 4.24
C PHE A 534 -27.95 -13.61 3.14
N LEU A 535 -26.70 -14.08 3.02
CA LEU A 535 -25.77 -13.72 1.94
C LEU A 535 -26.38 -13.96 0.55
N ASN A 536 -27.00 -15.13 0.33
CA ASN A 536 -27.66 -15.44 -0.93
C ASN A 536 -28.93 -14.58 -1.17
N SER A 537 -29.61 -14.16 -0.10
CA SER A 537 -30.77 -13.27 -0.20
C SER A 537 -30.39 -11.84 -0.61
N LEU A 538 -29.21 -11.36 -0.23
CA LEU A 538 -28.71 -10.06 -0.72
C LEU A 538 -28.52 -10.03 -2.23
N GLN A 539 -28.23 -11.17 -2.86
CA GLN A 539 -28.14 -11.25 -4.32
C GLN A 539 -29.49 -10.95 -4.98
N LEU A 540 -30.58 -11.45 -4.39
CA LEU A 540 -31.94 -11.17 -4.87
C LEU A 540 -32.27 -9.68 -4.75
N LEU A 541 -31.96 -9.06 -3.61
CA LEU A 541 -32.21 -7.63 -3.40
C LEU A 541 -31.51 -6.76 -4.45
N VAL A 542 -30.25 -7.02 -4.74
CA VAL A 542 -29.48 -6.24 -5.72
C VAL A 542 -29.97 -6.46 -7.14
N LYS A 543 -30.38 -7.70 -7.48
CA LYS A 543 -30.98 -7.99 -8.78
C LYS A 543 -32.30 -7.25 -8.96
N GLU A 544 -33.22 -7.36 -8.02
CA GLU A 544 -34.55 -6.73 -8.14
C GLU A 544 -34.46 -5.20 -8.13
N SER A 545 -33.54 -4.63 -7.35
CA SER A 545 -33.29 -3.18 -7.31
C SER A 545 -32.46 -2.65 -8.50
N GLN A 546 -31.84 -3.54 -9.30
CA GLN A 546 -30.93 -3.18 -10.40
C GLN A 546 -29.73 -2.31 -9.96
N GLN A 547 -29.24 -2.50 -8.73
CA GLN A 547 -28.20 -1.67 -8.12
C GLN A 547 -26.79 -2.29 -8.12
N HIS A 548 -26.48 -3.18 -9.07
CA HIS A 548 -25.21 -3.93 -9.15
C HIS A 548 -23.96 -3.04 -8.98
N LEU A 549 -23.88 -1.91 -9.69
CA LEU A 549 -22.74 -0.99 -9.61
C LEU A 549 -22.58 -0.38 -8.21
N LYS A 550 -23.68 0.03 -7.56
CA LYS A 550 -23.66 0.60 -6.22
C LYS A 550 -23.22 -0.44 -5.19
N ALA A 551 -23.72 -1.67 -5.32
CA ALA A 551 -23.32 -2.77 -4.45
C ALA A 551 -21.82 -3.07 -4.58
N ILE A 552 -21.28 -3.15 -5.81
CA ILE A 552 -19.85 -3.38 -6.02
C ILE A 552 -18.98 -2.24 -5.48
N LYS A 553 -19.41 -0.98 -5.61
CA LYS A 553 -18.71 0.17 -5.01
C LYS A 553 -18.53 0.00 -3.50
N LEU A 554 -19.60 -0.38 -2.81
CA LEU A 554 -19.59 -0.64 -1.37
C LEU A 554 -18.65 -1.81 -1.02
N LEU A 555 -18.86 -2.96 -1.67
CA LEU A 555 -18.14 -4.20 -1.35
C LEU A 555 -16.63 -4.09 -1.57
N LEU A 556 -16.20 -3.47 -2.68
CA LEU A 556 -14.78 -3.28 -2.96
C LEU A 556 -14.13 -2.28 -2.00
N SER A 557 -14.85 -1.22 -1.62
CA SER A 557 -14.35 -0.24 -0.65
C SER A 557 -14.22 -0.85 0.74
N ASP A 558 -15.19 -1.68 1.17
CA ASP A 558 -15.14 -2.41 2.44
C ASP A 558 -14.00 -3.45 2.46
N PHE A 559 -13.82 -4.21 1.37
CA PHE A 559 -12.76 -5.23 1.24
C PHE A 559 -11.35 -4.65 1.42
N ILE A 560 -11.07 -3.48 0.82
CA ILE A 560 -9.77 -2.81 0.92
C ILE A 560 -9.71 -1.77 2.04
N MET A 561 -10.76 -1.63 2.85
CA MET A 561 -10.82 -0.63 3.92
C MET A 561 -9.68 -0.82 4.92
N ASN A 562 -9.33 -2.08 5.25
CA ASN A 562 -8.14 -2.42 6.03
C ASN A 562 -7.35 -3.55 5.33
N PRO A 563 -6.38 -3.21 4.47
CA PRO A 563 -5.60 -4.20 3.72
C PRO A 563 -4.76 -5.14 4.60
N SER A 564 -4.48 -4.77 5.85
CA SER A 564 -3.63 -5.54 6.76
C SER A 564 -4.41 -6.52 7.64
N ALA A 565 -5.74 -6.51 7.59
CA ALA A 565 -6.61 -7.39 8.36
C ALA A 565 -7.46 -8.26 7.44
N ILE A 566 -7.78 -9.48 7.91
CA ILE A 566 -8.68 -10.41 7.23
C ILE A 566 -9.85 -10.72 8.14
N SER A 567 -11.04 -10.75 7.57
CA SER A 567 -12.31 -10.99 8.24
C SER A 567 -13.17 -11.95 7.43
N PHE A 568 -14.12 -12.63 8.08
CA PHE A 568 -15.08 -13.50 7.36
C PHE A 568 -15.91 -12.75 6.31
N SER A 569 -16.13 -11.45 6.52
CA SER A 569 -16.82 -10.59 5.57
C SER A 569 -16.08 -10.39 4.25
N ASP A 570 -14.74 -10.51 4.24
CA ASP A 570 -13.95 -10.37 3.00
C ASP A 570 -14.37 -11.39 1.95
N ARG A 571 -14.57 -12.65 2.36
CA ARG A 571 -14.97 -13.74 1.46
C ARG A 571 -16.38 -13.52 0.94
N ASN A 572 -17.28 -13.09 1.82
CA ASN A 572 -18.67 -12.77 1.46
C ASN A 572 -18.73 -11.58 0.48
N ALA A 573 -17.87 -10.56 0.68
CA ALA A 573 -17.84 -9.38 -0.15
C ALA A 573 -17.41 -9.72 -1.57
N ILE A 574 -16.33 -10.49 -1.71
CA ILE A 574 -15.83 -10.91 -3.02
C ILE A 574 -16.79 -11.91 -3.69
N MET A 575 -17.40 -12.81 -2.93
CA MET A 575 -18.42 -13.71 -3.48
C MET A 575 -19.62 -12.95 -4.04
N LEU A 576 -20.14 -11.94 -3.34
CA LEU A 576 -21.20 -11.07 -3.88
C LEU A 576 -20.72 -10.28 -5.09
N ALA A 577 -19.50 -9.73 -5.05
CA ALA A 577 -18.92 -9.02 -6.17
C ALA A 577 -18.84 -9.91 -7.43
N ASN A 578 -18.42 -11.17 -7.29
CA ASN A 578 -18.42 -12.16 -8.37
C ASN A 578 -19.80 -12.32 -9.02
N GLN A 579 -20.87 -12.30 -8.22
CA GLN A 579 -22.23 -12.39 -8.75
C GLN A 579 -22.70 -11.09 -9.39
N PHE A 580 -22.35 -9.93 -8.82
CA PHE A 580 -22.78 -8.62 -9.32
C PHE A 580 -22.05 -8.14 -10.57
N LEU A 581 -20.92 -8.76 -10.91
CA LEU A 581 -20.26 -8.57 -12.20
C LEU A 581 -21.05 -9.16 -13.38
N ARG A 582 -22.04 -10.03 -13.12
CA ARG A 582 -22.75 -10.80 -14.15
C ARG A 582 -24.12 -10.21 -14.45
N THR A 583 -24.49 -10.16 -15.73
CA THR A 583 -25.86 -9.80 -16.16
C THR A 583 -26.86 -10.94 -15.94
N TYR A 584 -26.37 -12.18 -15.84
CA TYR A 584 -27.21 -13.35 -15.60
C TYR A 584 -26.54 -14.31 -14.61
N ASN A 585 -27.25 -14.59 -13.53
CA ASN A 585 -26.83 -15.47 -12.44
C ASN A 585 -27.85 -16.61 -12.29
N LYS A 586 -27.45 -17.83 -12.66
CA LYS A 586 -28.29 -19.04 -12.55
C LYS A 586 -28.40 -19.51 -11.10
N GLU A 587 -27.36 -19.20 -10.34
CA GLU A 587 -27.17 -19.59 -8.96
C GLU A 587 -27.97 -18.70 -8.01
N ILE A 588 -28.64 -17.65 -8.51
CA ILE A 588 -29.33 -16.67 -7.66
C ILE A 588 -30.40 -17.29 -6.77
N ASN A 589 -31.02 -18.40 -7.17
CA ASN A 589 -32.03 -19.11 -6.38
C ASN A 589 -31.47 -20.30 -5.59
N MET A 590 -30.15 -20.50 -5.62
CA MET A 590 -29.44 -21.54 -4.90
C MET A 590 -28.77 -20.92 -3.68
N ASP A 591 -28.58 -21.71 -2.62
CA ASP A 591 -27.72 -21.32 -1.51
C ASP A 591 -26.30 -21.78 -1.86
N ILE A 592 -25.56 -20.90 -2.51
CA ILE A 592 -24.14 -21.14 -2.79
C ILE A 592 -23.32 -20.61 -1.63
N GLU A 593 -22.39 -21.43 -1.17
CA GLU A 593 -21.34 -20.97 -0.26
C GLU A 593 -20.12 -20.50 -1.05
N ILE A 594 -19.89 -21.05 -2.24
CA ILE A 594 -18.72 -20.73 -3.06
C ILE A 594 -19.17 -20.47 -4.49
N THR A 595 -18.53 -19.52 -5.17
CA THR A 595 -18.84 -19.22 -6.57
C THR A 595 -18.41 -20.40 -7.45
N PRO A 596 -19.29 -20.97 -8.29
CA PRO A 596 -18.90 -22.04 -9.21
C PRO A 596 -17.81 -21.60 -10.19
N GLU A 597 -16.92 -22.49 -10.58
CA GLU A 597 -15.80 -22.17 -11.48
C GLU A 597 -16.26 -21.94 -12.92
N GLU A 598 -17.44 -22.48 -13.26
CA GLU A 598 -18.11 -22.35 -14.54
C GLU A 598 -18.41 -20.88 -14.89
N VAL A 599 -18.46 -19.98 -13.90
CA VAL A 599 -18.61 -18.53 -14.16
C VAL A 599 -17.48 -17.97 -15.01
N LEU A 600 -16.28 -18.57 -14.94
CA LEU A 600 -15.12 -18.16 -15.74
C LEU A 600 -15.29 -18.48 -17.22
N LEU A 601 -16.15 -19.43 -17.58
CA LEU A 601 -16.43 -19.83 -18.96
C LEU A 601 -17.44 -18.89 -19.65
N VAL A 602 -18.06 -17.98 -18.90
CA VAL A 602 -19.08 -17.08 -19.43
C VAL A 602 -18.40 -15.91 -20.16
N ILE A 603 -18.33 -15.99 -21.49
CA ILE A 603 -17.80 -14.91 -22.35
C ILE A 603 -18.85 -13.81 -22.56
N VAL A 604 -20.11 -14.21 -22.75
CA VAL A 604 -21.27 -13.31 -22.89
C VAL A 604 -22.09 -13.42 -21.61
N GLY A 605 -22.13 -12.36 -20.80
CA GLY A 605 -22.83 -12.39 -19.52
C GLY A 605 -22.22 -11.56 -18.40
N LEU A 606 -21.15 -10.81 -18.67
CA LEU A 606 -20.65 -9.78 -17.76
C LEU A 606 -21.31 -8.44 -18.05
N ASP A 607 -21.67 -7.73 -16.98
CA ASP A 607 -22.09 -6.34 -17.08
C ASP A 607 -20.84 -5.49 -17.32
N ARG A 608 -20.70 -5.00 -18.56
CA ARG A 608 -19.50 -4.25 -18.98
C ARG A 608 -19.27 -2.99 -18.15
N LYS A 609 -20.33 -2.33 -17.70
CA LYS A 609 -20.23 -1.11 -16.90
C LYS A 609 -19.70 -1.44 -15.52
N VAL A 610 -20.21 -2.51 -14.92
CA VAL A 610 -19.84 -2.93 -13.57
C VAL A 610 -18.45 -3.56 -13.55
N ALA A 611 -18.13 -4.40 -14.54
CA ALA A 611 -16.78 -4.98 -14.71
C ALA A 611 -15.74 -3.90 -15.04
N GLY A 612 -16.08 -2.93 -15.90
CA GLY A 612 -15.23 -1.78 -16.19
C GLY A 612 -14.92 -0.95 -14.93
N TYR A 613 -15.94 -0.67 -14.11
CA TYR A 613 -15.73 -0.01 -12.82
C TYR A 613 -14.82 -0.84 -11.89
N ALA A 614 -15.06 -2.15 -11.78
CA ALA A 614 -14.28 -3.03 -10.92
C ALA A 614 -12.81 -3.07 -11.34
N SER A 615 -12.52 -3.20 -12.64
CA SER A 615 -11.15 -3.14 -13.19
C SER A 615 -10.49 -1.80 -12.90
N TRP A 616 -11.17 -0.68 -13.21
CA TRP A 616 -10.70 0.67 -12.93
C TRP A 616 -10.39 0.89 -11.45
N ARG A 617 -11.23 0.35 -10.56
CA ARG A 617 -11.04 0.46 -9.11
C ARG A 617 -9.85 -0.36 -8.62
N VAL A 618 -9.67 -1.58 -9.14
CA VAL A 618 -8.56 -2.46 -8.78
C VAL A 618 -7.22 -1.87 -9.24
N ASP A 619 -7.16 -1.35 -10.47
CA ASP A 619 -5.94 -0.72 -11.00
C ASP A 619 -5.67 0.63 -10.33
N GLY A 620 -6.71 1.42 -10.06
CA GLY A 620 -6.60 2.73 -9.41
C GLY A 620 -6.19 2.69 -7.93
N GLU A 621 -6.51 1.61 -7.21
CA GLU A 621 -6.14 1.41 -5.80
C GLU A 621 -5.19 0.21 -5.65
N GLN A 622 -4.33 -0.01 -6.66
CA GLN A 622 -3.45 -1.18 -6.79
C GLN A 622 -2.72 -1.53 -5.49
N ARG A 623 -2.10 -0.56 -4.82
CA ARG A 623 -1.35 -0.78 -3.57
C ARG A 623 -2.23 -1.43 -2.47
N LYS A 624 -3.46 -0.96 -2.30
CA LYS A 624 -4.37 -1.50 -1.27
C LYS A 624 -4.82 -2.91 -1.62
N PHE A 625 -5.17 -3.16 -2.89
CA PHE A 625 -5.54 -4.50 -3.35
C PHE A 625 -4.38 -5.50 -3.22
N LEU A 626 -3.18 -5.14 -3.66
CA LEU A 626 -2.00 -6.01 -3.54
C LEU A 626 -1.69 -6.33 -2.08
N ASN A 627 -1.70 -5.32 -1.20
CA ASN A 627 -1.48 -5.54 0.23
C ASN A 627 -2.51 -6.50 0.84
N LYS A 628 -3.80 -6.36 0.49
CA LYS A 628 -4.86 -7.26 0.95
C LYS A 628 -4.63 -8.70 0.50
N ILE A 629 -4.24 -8.90 -0.76
CA ILE A 629 -3.99 -10.23 -1.34
C ILE A 629 -2.75 -10.89 -0.74
N ILE A 630 -1.67 -10.12 -0.57
CA ILE A 630 -0.45 -10.57 0.11
C ILE A 630 -0.79 -11.01 1.55
N MET A 631 -1.60 -10.24 2.26
CA MET A 631 -2.03 -10.59 3.61
C MET A 631 -2.84 -11.89 3.63
N ILE A 632 -3.77 -12.08 2.67
CA ILE A 632 -4.52 -13.34 2.50
C ILE A 632 -3.59 -14.53 2.33
N ARG A 633 -2.62 -14.44 1.42
CA ARG A 633 -1.64 -15.51 1.21
C ARG A 633 -0.78 -15.76 2.45
N LYS A 634 -0.31 -14.70 3.10
CA LYS A 634 0.50 -14.80 4.32
C LYS A 634 -0.26 -15.57 5.41
N LYS A 635 -1.51 -15.21 5.67
CA LYS A 635 -2.36 -15.88 6.65
C LYS A 635 -2.66 -17.33 6.27
N LEU A 636 -2.82 -17.63 4.98
CA LEU A 636 -2.97 -19.00 4.51
C LEU A 636 -1.71 -19.85 4.78
N LEU A 637 -0.52 -19.32 4.49
CA LEU A 637 0.74 -20.02 4.73
C LEU A 637 0.98 -20.25 6.23
N GLU A 638 0.71 -19.23 7.06
CA GLU A 638 0.74 -19.36 8.52
C GLU A 638 -0.20 -20.49 8.99
N ALA A 639 -1.43 -20.51 8.48
CA ALA A 639 -2.41 -21.54 8.85
C ALA A 639 -2.03 -22.95 8.37
N LEU A 640 -1.34 -23.09 7.24
CA LEU A 640 -0.90 -24.37 6.72
C LEU A 640 0.33 -24.95 7.46
N ASP A 641 1.14 -24.09 8.09
CA ASP A 641 2.34 -24.48 8.85
C ASP A 641 2.10 -24.65 10.36
N ALA A 642 1.02 -24.06 10.87
CA ALA A 642 0.67 -24.11 12.28
C ALA A 642 0.40 -25.55 12.76
N ASN A 643 0.75 -25.82 14.01
CA ASN A 643 0.31 -27.03 14.70
C ASN A 643 -1.14 -26.82 15.20
N GLU A 644 -1.93 -27.88 15.39
CA GLU A 644 -3.37 -27.88 15.75
C GLU A 644 -3.80 -27.03 17.00
N THR A 645 -2.88 -26.34 17.69
CA THR A 645 -3.09 -25.68 18.99
C THR A 645 -3.08 -24.14 18.97
N GLU A 646 -2.98 -23.47 17.81
CA GLU A 646 -3.10 -22.00 17.76
C GLU A 646 -4.56 -21.55 17.73
N GLU A 647 -5.13 -21.23 18.91
CA GLU A 647 -6.54 -20.88 19.13
C GLU A 647 -7.08 -19.64 18.37
N ASN A 648 -6.24 -18.91 17.63
CA ASN A 648 -6.61 -17.63 16.99
C ASN A 648 -6.38 -17.59 15.46
N LEU A 649 -6.09 -18.71 14.82
CA LEU A 649 -5.94 -18.74 13.36
C LEU A 649 -7.28 -18.83 12.63
N LEU A 650 -7.40 -18.10 11.52
CA LEU A 650 -8.52 -18.28 10.60
C LEU A 650 -8.46 -19.68 9.97
N PRO A 651 -9.60 -20.38 9.79
CA PRO A 651 -9.58 -21.75 9.24
C PRO A 651 -8.95 -21.82 7.85
N ILE A 652 -8.10 -22.82 7.60
CA ILE A 652 -7.43 -23.03 6.30
C ILE A 652 -8.44 -23.07 5.15
N ARG A 653 -9.56 -23.78 5.34
CA ARG A 653 -10.64 -23.86 4.33
C ARG A 653 -11.25 -22.50 4.00
N PHE A 654 -11.39 -21.63 5.00
CA PHE A 654 -11.90 -20.27 4.80
C PHE A 654 -10.89 -19.44 3.97
N LEU A 655 -9.61 -19.49 4.32
CA LEU A 655 -8.56 -18.74 3.62
C LEU A 655 -8.38 -19.21 2.17
N LEU A 656 -8.42 -20.52 1.93
CA LEU A 656 -8.39 -21.10 0.58
C LEU A 656 -9.59 -20.64 -0.25
N ALA A 657 -10.79 -20.66 0.34
CA ALA A 657 -12.00 -20.21 -0.33
C ALA A 657 -11.96 -18.70 -0.63
N LEU A 658 -11.51 -17.87 0.33
CA LEU A 658 -11.36 -16.43 0.14
C LEU A 658 -10.39 -16.12 -1.01
N GLU A 659 -9.22 -16.72 -1.00
CA GLU A 659 -8.23 -16.52 -2.06
C GLU A 659 -8.77 -16.97 -3.43
N ARG A 660 -9.50 -18.09 -3.48
CA ARG A 660 -10.17 -18.56 -4.70
C ARG A 660 -11.20 -17.56 -5.22
N GLU A 661 -12.05 -17.03 -4.34
CA GLU A 661 -13.04 -16.00 -4.72
C GLU A 661 -12.36 -14.74 -5.28
N VAL A 662 -11.22 -14.34 -4.70
CA VAL A 662 -10.41 -13.21 -5.20
C VAL A 662 -9.86 -13.50 -6.59
N HIS A 663 -9.33 -14.70 -6.84
CA HIS A 663 -8.84 -15.07 -8.17
C HIS A 663 -9.95 -15.05 -9.22
N ILE A 664 -11.14 -15.58 -8.89
CA ILE A 664 -12.31 -15.52 -9.77
C ILE A 664 -12.69 -14.06 -10.04
N PHE A 665 -12.76 -13.22 -9.02
CA PHE A 665 -13.10 -11.82 -9.15
C PHE A 665 -12.15 -11.08 -10.09
N LEU A 666 -10.85 -11.24 -9.90
CA LEU A 666 -9.84 -10.61 -10.74
C LEU A 666 -9.91 -11.11 -12.18
N ALA A 667 -10.20 -12.40 -12.40
CA ALA A 667 -10.36 -12.96 -13.74
C ALA A 667 -11.64 -12.45 -14.45
N LEU A 668 -12.70 -12.16 -13.71
CA LEU A 668 -13.94 -11.60 -14.25
C LEU A 668 -13.83 -10.08 -14.50
N ALA A 669 -13.22 -9.34 -13.56
CA ALA A 669 -13.04 -7.90 -13.67
C ALA A 669 -12.00 -7.53 -14.73
N GLY A 670 -10.87 -8.23 -14.77
CA GLY A 670 -9.74 -7.91 -15.64
C GLY A 670 -8.94 -6.68 -15.19
N GLY A 671 -8.03 -6.22 -16.04
CA GLY A 671 -7.10 -5.11 -15.74
C GLY A 671 -5.66 -5.56 -15.55
N GLN A 672 -4.74 -4.60 -15.44
CA GLN A 672 -3.30 -4.87 -15.36
C GLN A 672 -2.92 -5.52 -14.04
N THR A 673 -3.47 -5.00 -12.93
CA THR A 673 -3.23 -5.52 -11.58
C THR A 673 -3.83 -6.91 -11.43
N ALA A 674 -5.00 -7.16 -12.00
CA ALA A 674 -5.62 -8.49 -12.02
C ALA A 674 -4.72 -9.52 -12.72
N ALA A 675 -4.21 -9.19 -13.91
CA ALA A 675 -3.29 -10.06 -14.65
C ALA A 675 -1.98 -10.32 -13.86
N MET A 676 -1.42 -9.28 -13.25
CA MET A 676 -0.20 -9.40 -12.42
C MET A 676 -0.41 -10.34 -11.22
N VAL A 677 -1.51 -10.18 -10.49
CA VAL A 677 -1.85 -11.05 -9.35
C VAL A 677 -2.04 -12.49 -9.80
N LEU A 678 -2.84 -12.72 -10.85
CA LEU A 678 -3.15 -14.06 -11.32
C LEU A 678 -1.89 -14.77 -11.85
N ARG A 679 -0.99 -14.04 -12.53
CA ARG A 679 0.32 -14.56 -12.95
C ARG A 679 1.17 -14.96 -11.74
N SER A 680 1.25 -14.12 -10.72
CA SER A 680 1.97 -14.43 -9.49
C SER A 680 1.39 -15.66 -8.79
N ALA A 681 0.06 -15.75 -8.67
CA ALA A 681 -0.60 -16.88 -8.05
C ALA A 681 -0.41 -18.17 -8.86
N LEU A 682 -0.41 -18.09 -10.19
CA LEU A 682 -0.18 -19.23 -11.07
C LEU A 682 1.26 -19.75 -10.95
N LYS A 683 2.27 -18.90 -10.74
CA LYS A 683 3.64 -19.36 -10.43
C LYS A 683 3.73 -20.15 -9.11
N VAL A 684 2.89 -19.80 -8.13
CA VAL A 684 2.88 -20.46 -6.82
C VAL A 684 2.09 -21.76 -6.86
N TYR A 685 0.87 -21.75 -7.41
CA TYR A 685 0.01 -22.94 -7.46
C TYR A 685 0.31 -23.86 -8.64
N GLY A 686 0.94 -23.35 -9.70
CA GLY A 686 1.33 -24.12 -10.88
C GLY A 686 2.60 -24.94 -10.68
N ASN A 687 3.29 -24.80 -9.54
CA ASN A 687 4.48 -25.57 -9.20
C ASN A 687 4.19 -26.54 -8.03
N PRO A 688 4.24 -27.86 -8.23
CA PRO A 688 3.97 -28.84 -7.18
C PRO A 688 5.02 -28.85 -6.06
N GLY A 689 6.22 -28.31 -6.29
CA GLY A 689 7.26 -28.11 -5.28
C GLY A 689 7.11 -26.82 -4.47
N SER A 690 6.06 -26.04 -4.72
CA SER A 690 5.79 -24.81 -4.01
C SER A 690 5.38 -25.06 -2.56
N GLN A 691 5.75 -24.13 -1.68
CA GLN A 691 5.50 -24.21 -0.24
C GLN A 691 4.04 -24.53 0.11
N VAL A 692 3.07 -24.01 -0.65
CA VAL A 692 1.63 -24.27 -0.43
C VAL A 692 1.24 -25.76 -0.47
N TYR A 693 2.01 -26.60 -1.16
CA TYR A 693 1.79 -28.05 -1.25
C TYR A 693 2.61 -28.86 -0.23
N CYS A 694 3.65 -28.26 0.34
CA CYS A 694 4.64 -28.96 1.16
C CYS A 694 4.55 -28.64 2.66
N MET A 695 3.60 -27.80 3.09
CA MET A 695 3.39 -27.52 4.51
C MET A 695 2.71 -28.70 5.22
N LYS A 696 2.77 -28.71 6.55
CA LYS A 696 2.29 -29.79 7.42
C LYS A 696 0.83 -30.15 7.15
N GLU A 697 -0.04 -29.15 7.07
CA GLU A 697 -1.48 -29.34 6.86
C GLU A 697 -1.88 -29.41 5.37
N SER A 698 -0.94 -29.18 4.44
CA SER A 698 -1.24 -29.19 2.99
C SER A 698 -1.83 -30.51 2.52
N ALA A 699 -1.36 -31.64 3.06
CA ALA A 699 -1.85 -32.96 2.69
C ALA A 699 -3.35 -33.14 2.99
N GLY A 700 -3.84 -32.56 4.11
CA GLY A 700 -5.26 -32.59 4.50
C GLY A 700 -6.15 -31.69 3.63
N HIS A 701 -5.54 -30.78 2.86
CA HIS A 701 -6.24 -29.78 2.04
C HIS A 701 -5.88 -29.85 0.55
N MET A 702 -5.23 -30.92 0.10
CA MET A 702 -4.70 -31.07 -1.26
C MET A 702 -5.75 -30.82 -2.35
N THR A 703 -6.95 -31.38 -2.19
CA THR A 703 -8.05 -31.17 -3.15
C THR A 703 -8.39 -29.69 -3.33
N TYR A 704 -8.43 -28.90 -2.25
CA TYR A 704 -8.73 -27.47 -2.31
C TYR A 704 -7.58 -26.66 -2.93
N LEU A 705 -6.33 -27.02 -2.62
CA LEU A 705 -5.14 -26.40 -3.22
C LEU A 705 -5.11 -26.61 -4.74
N VAL A 706 -5.44 -27.81 -5.20
CA VAL A 706 -5.53 -28.16 -6.63
C VAL A 706 -6.76 -27.52 -7.30
N GLN A 707 -7.87 -27.34 -6.58
CA GLN A 707 -9.01 -26.55 -7.06
C GLN A 707 -8.65 -25.06 -7.23
N ASN A 708 -7.80 -24.50 -6.39
CA ASN A 708 -7.30 -23.13 -6.60
C ASN A 708 -6.49 -23.01 -7.89
N LEU A 709 -5.63 -24.00 -8.20
CA LEU A 709 -4.93 -24.07 -9.48
C LEU A 709 -5.91 -24.14 -10.66
N THR A 710 -7.00 -24.88 -10.53
CA THR A 710 -8.07 -24.95 -11.54
C THR A 710 -8.66 -23.56 -11.84
N ALA A 711 -9.10 -22.87 -10.80
CA ALA A 711 -9.69 -21.54 -10.94
C ALA A 711 -8.69 -20.54 -11.55
N LEU A 712 -7.40 -20.66 -11.20
CA LEU A 712 -6.32 -19.86 -11.77
C LEU A 712 -6.11 -20.13 -13.25
N ILE A 713 -5.94 -21.38 -13.69
CA ILE A 713 -5.74 -21.71 -15.12
C ILE A 713 -6.90 -21.19 -15.96
N ARG A 714 -8.14 -21.45 -15.53
CA ARG A 714 -9.34 -20.96 -16.21
C ARG A 714 -9.42 -19.43 -16.21
N GLY A 715 -9.14 -18.80 -15.07
CA GLY A 715 -9.17 -17.35 -14.96
C GLY A 715 -8.09 -16.67 -15.81
N PHE A 716 -6.92 -17.29 -15.90
CA PHE A 716 -5.79 -16.80 -16.69
C PHE A 716 -6.07 -16.88 -18.19
N GLY A 717 -6.87 -17.85 -18.64
CA GLY A 717 -7.43 -17.89 -20.00
C GLY A 717 -8.19 -16.61 -20.40
N ARG A 718 -8.74 -15.86 -19.43
CA ARG A 718 -9.47 -14.60 -19.66
C ARG A 718 -8.59 -13.34 -19.63
N VAL A 719 -7.57 -13.30 -18.78
CA VAL A 719 -6.78 -12.08 -18.53
C VAL A 719 -5.36 -12.13 -19.09
N GLY A 720 -4.81 -13.33 -19.28
CA GLY A 720 -3.43 -13.53 -19.74
C GLY A 720 -3.23 -13.01 -21.17
N ASN A 721 -1.99 -12.73 -21.53
CA ASN A 721 -1.57 -12.30 -22.86
C ASN A 721 -0.78 -13.42 -23.57
N THR A 722 -0.26 -13.17 -24.78
CA THR A 722 0.48 -14.19 -25.53
C THR A 722 1.77 -14.63 -24.84
N GLU A 723 2.45 -13.74 -24.13
CA GLU A 723 3.68 -14.04 -23.36
C GLU A 723 3.40 -15.00 -22.20
N ASP A 724 2.17 -14.98 -21.68
CA ASP A 724 1.71 -15.83 -20.59
C ASP A 724 1.50 -17.30 -21.00
N GLN A 725 1.56 -17.63 -22.30
CA GLN A 725 1.40 -19.01 -22.76
C GLN A 725 2.57 -19.91 -22.34
N GLU A 726 3.78 -19.37 -22.24
CA GLU A 726 4.96 -20.13 -21.79
C GLU A 726 4.79 -20.60 -20.34
N LEU A 727 4.22 -19.74 -19.48
CA LEU A 727 3.92 -20.10 -18.10
C LEU A 727 2.89 -21.24 -18.01
N LEU A 728 1.91 -21.28 -18.92
CA LEU A 728 0.93 -22.36 -18.99
C LEU A 728 1.58 -23.68 -19.48
N ASP A 729 2.54 -23.60 -20.39
CA ASP A 729 3.29 -24.77 -20.85
C ASP A 729 4.19 -25.34 -19.75
N GLU A 730 4.86 -24.49 -18.97
CA GLU A 730 5.66 -24.92 -17.81
C GLU A 730 4.84 -25.76 -16.81
N ILE A 731 3.59 -25.38 -16.55
CA ILE A 731 2.70 -26.10 -15.62
C ILE A 731 2.37 -27.51 -16.14
N LYS A 732 2.26 -27.69 -17.47
CA LYS A 732 2.07 -29.01 -18.06
C LYS A 732 3.27 -29.91 -17.84
N GLU A 733 4.49 -29.37 -17.87
CA GLU A 733 5.71 -30.13 -17.61
C GLU A 733 5.74 -30.67 -16.17
N TYR A 734 5.12 -29.95 -15.23
CA TYR A 734 5.02 -30.37 -13.84
C TYR A 734 3.93 -31.42 -13.55
N LYS A 735 3.28 -31.98 -14.57
CA LYS A 735 2.19 -32.96 -14.41
C LYS A 735 2.54 -34.12 -13.48
N GLU A 736 3.70 -34.75 -13.66
CA GLU A 736 4.12 -35.88 -12.83
C GLU A 736 4.29 -35.48 -11.36
N GLY A 737 4.87 -34.31 -11.10
CA GLY A 737 5.00 -33.78 -9.75
C GLY A 737 3.64 -33.54 -9.07
N PHE A 738 2.62 -33.12 -9.82
CA PHE A 738 1.25 -33.02 -9.28
C PHE A 738 0.62 -34.39 -9.01
N LEU A 739 0.88 -35.41 -9.82
CA LEU A 739 0.38 -36.76 -9.58
C LEU A 739 0.99 -37.35 -8.29
N ASP A 740 2.28 -37.10 -8.04
CA ASP A 740 2.99 -37.56 -6.85
C ASP A 740 2.40 -37.01 -5.54
N LEU A 741 1.87 -35.78 -5.55
CA LEU A 741 1.20 -35.17 -4.39
C LEU A 741 -0.04 -35.96 -3.92
N GLY A 742 -0.69 -36.70 -4.83
CA GLY A 742 -1.95 -37.39 -4.59
C GLY A 742 -1.83 -38.74 -3.89
N ARG A 743 -0.62 -39.22 -3.58
CA ARG A 743 -0.35 -40.54 -2.97
C ARG A 743 -1.09 -41.70 -3.67
N LYS A 744 -1.22 -41.62 -5.01
CA LYS A 744 -1.95 -42.59 -5.86
C LYS A 744 -3.46 -42.68 -5.60
N ASP A 745 -4.09 -41.61 -5.12
CA ASP A 745 -5.56 -41.50 -5.09
C ASP A 745 -6.10 -41.36 -6.53
N PRO A 746 -6.90 -42.31 -7.05
CA PRO A 746 -7.46 -42.24 -8.39
C PRO A 746 -8.31 -40.99 -8.64
N ARG A 747 -8.92 -40.42 -7.59
CA ARG A 747 -9.70 -39.18 -7.70
C ARG A 747 -8.81 -37.98 -7.93
N HIS A 748 -7.65 -37.95 -7.29
CA HIS A 748 -6.64 -36.92 -7.49
C HIS A 748 -6.04 -37.02 -8.89
N GLU A 749 -5.67 -38.23 -9.33
CA GLU A 749 -5.16 -38.45 -10.69
C GLU A 749 -6.15 -37.96 -11.76
N ALA A 750 -7.43 -38.33 -11.63
CA ALA A 750 -8.47 -37.87 -12.55
C ALA A 750 -8.66 -36.34 -12.54
N LEU A 751 -8.49 -35.70 -11.37
CA LEU A 751 -8.55 -34.24 -11.25
C LEU A 751 -7.35 -33.58 -11.96
N ILE A 752 -6.13 -34.08 -11.76
CA ILE A 752 -4.93 -33.56 -12.42
C ILE A 752 -5.03 -33.72 -13.94
N GLU A 753 -5.45 -34.88 -14.45
CA GLU A 753 -5.66 -35.08 -15.90
C GLU A 753 -6.64 -34.06 -16.47
N ARG A 754 -7.74 -33.80 -15.76
CA ARG A 754 -8.74 -32.80 -16.16
C ARG A 754 -8.15 -31.39 -16.16
N ILE A 755 -7.34 -31.04 -15.17
CA ILE A 755 -6.66 -29.74 -15.08
C ILE A 755 -5.68 -29.53 -16.23
N MET A 756 -4.89 -30.55 -16.56
CA MET A 756 -3.93 -30.47 -17.66
C MET A 756 -4.64 -30.26 -19.01
N GLY A 757 -5.82 -30.88 -19.21
CA GLY A 757 -6.66 -30.61 -20.37
C GLY A 757 -7.22 -29.18 -20.43
N TRP A 758 -7.36 -28.50 -19.29
CA TRP A 758 -7.82 -27.11 -19.26
C TRP A 758 -6.77 -26.08 -19.65
N ILE A 759 -5.50 -26.43 -19.56
CA ILE A 759 -4.40 -25.56 -19.98
C ILE A 759 -4.51 -25.26 -21.48
N ASP A 760 -4.81 -26.26 -22.31
CA ASP A 760 -4.99 -26.06 -23.76
C ASP A 760 -6.16 -25.13 -24.08
N MET A 761 -7.26 -25.24 -23.33
CA MET A 761 -8.40 -24.34 -23.50
C MET A 761 -8.02 -22.91 -23.12
N ALA A 762 -7.32 -22.71 -22.00
CA ALA A 762 -6.85 -21.38 -21.59
C ALA A 762 -5.91 -20.75 -22.64
N LYS A 763 -4.98 -21.53 -23.22
CA LYS A 763 -4.11 -21.06 -24.31
C LYS A 763 -4.89 -20.69 -25.56
N ASN A 764 -5.92 -21.46 -25.91
CA ASN A 764 -6.80 -21.16 -27.04
C ASN A 764 -7.62 -19.88 -26.80
N GLU A 765 -8.10 -19.66 -25.57
CA GLU A 765 -8.80 -18.43 -25.18
C GLU A 765 -7.88 -17.19 -25.24
N ILE A 766 -6.61 -17.33 -24.86
CA ILE A 766 -5.60 -16.29 -25.03
C ILE A 766 -5.37 -16.00 -26.52
N SER A 767 -5.14 -17.05 -27.31
CA SER A 767 -4.78 -16.92 -28.74
C SER A 767 -5.91 -16.40 -29.62
N SER A 768 -7.17 -16.69 -29.24
CA SER A 768 -8.35 -16.26 -29.98
C SER A 768 -8.77 -14.82 -29.69
N ARG A 769 -8.19 -14.19 -28.67
CA ARG A 769 -8.45 -12.78 -28.37
C ARG A 769 -7.70 -11.88 -29.37
N PRO A 770 -8.36 -10.83 -29.91
CA PRO A 770 -7.65 -9.85 -30.73
C PRO A 770 -6.53 -9.23 -29.88
N PRO A 771 -5.35 -8.95 -30.45
CA PRO A 771 -4.27 -8.29 -29.72
C PRO A 771 -4.83 -7.02 -29.10
N GLN A 772 -4.69 -6.88 -27.77
CA GLN A 772 -5.09 -5.66 -27.08
C GLN A 772 -4.41 -4.51 -27.81
N ALA A 773 -5.22 -3.56 -28.30
CA ALA A 773 -4.68 -2.36 -28.93
C ALA A 773 -3.70 -1.75 -27.93
N ALA A 774 -2.44 -1.63 -28.34
CA ALA A 774 -1.46 -0.84 -27.61
C ALA A 774 -2.14 0.50 -27.29
N ILE A 775 -2.14 0.87 -26.01
CA ILE A 775 -2.50 2.23 -25.59
C ILE A 775 -1.70 3.15 -26.52
N PRO A 776 -2.34 4.02 -27.31
CA PRO A 776 -1.60 4.82 -28.26
C PRO A 776 -0.56 5.63 -27.48
N GLU A 777 0.71 5.38 -27.79
CA GLU A 777 1.81 6.27 -27.40
C GLU A 777 1.37 7.69 -27.72
N LYS A 778 1.56 8.59 -26.74
CA LYS A 778 1.31 10.04 -26.79
C LYS A 778 1.28 10.55 -28.24
N LYS A 779 0.08 10.68 -28.80
CA LYS A 779 -0.15 11.56 -29.95
C LYS A 779 -0.73 12.85 -29.43
N ASP A 780 0.03 13.91 -29.62
CA ASP A 780 -0.30 15.30 -29.35
C ASP A 780 -1.81 15.58 -29.42
N LEU A 781 -2.41 15.82 -28.26
CA LEU A 781 -3.73 16.47 -28.13
C LEU A 781 -3.55 17.99 -28.34
N ALA A 782 -2.91 18.37 -29.43
CA ALA A 782 -2.96 19.71 -29.98
C ALA A 782 -3.96 19.72 -31.14
N GLY A 783 -5.25 19.80 -30.80
CA GLY A 783 -6.27 20.20 -31.76
C GLY A 783 -7.48 19.27 -31.85
N GLN A 784 -8.41 19.42 -30.91
CA GLN A 784 -9.83 19.25 -31.23
C GLN A 784 -10.66 20.38 -30.61
N GLN A 785 -11.68 20.77 -31.37
CA GLN A 785 -12.28 22.10 -31.42
C GLN A 785 -13.05 22.49 -30.15
N GLN A 786 -12.91 23.76 -29.79
CA GLN A 786 -13.83 24.47 -28.91
C GLN A 786 -15.24 24.42 -29.51
N VAL A 787 -16.18 23.78 -28.82
CA VAL A 787 -17.62 24.05 -29.03
C VAL A 787 -17.96 25.27 -28.17
N PRO A 788 -18.46 26.38 -28.75
CA PRO A 788 -18.82 27.56 -27.97
C PRO A 788 -20.03 27.26 -27.07
N ILE A 789 -19.84 27.47 -25.77
CA ILE A 789 -20.92 27.50 -24.77
C ILE A 789 -21.66 28.83 -24.93
N SER A 790 -22.58 28.90 -25.89
CA SER A 790 -23.49 30.04 -26.05
C SER A 790 -24.96 29.62 -26.18
N GLN A 791 -25.33 28.42 -25.72
CA GLN A 791 -26.71 27.92 -25.76
C GLN A 791 -27.23 27.34 -24.43
N LEU A 792 -26.88 27.98 -23.32
CA LEU A 792 -27.55 27.74 -22.03
C LEU A 792 -28.10 29.06 -21.49
N GLN A 793 -29.13 29.57 -22.16
CA GLN A 793 -30.12 30.45 -21.53
C GLN A 793 -31.42 29.65 -21.46
N GLY A 794 -31.80 29.26 -20.23
CA GLY A 794 -33.13 28.76 -19.93
C GLY A 794 -34.18 29.88 -20.06
N PRO A 795 -35.46 29.53 -20.18
CA PRO A 795 -36.49 30.44 -20.64
C PRO A 795 -36.95 31.35 -19.50
N ASP A 796 -37.04 32.65 -19.78
CA ASP A 796 -37.77 33.58 -18.93
C ASP A 796 -38.98 34.14 -19.69
N SER A 797 -40.12 33.97 -19.04
CA SER A 797 -41.48 34.26 -19.46
C SER A 797 -41.76 35.72 -19.85
N ARG A 798 -42.52 35.93 -20.94
CA ARG A 798 -43.67 36.87 -21.00
C ARG A 798 -44.47 36.80 -22.32
N ALA A 799 -45.78 36.63 -22.13
CA ALA A 799 -46.95 36.77 -22.99
C ALA A 799 -46.85 37.55 -24.32
N ALA A 800 -47.51 37.04 -25.38
CA ALA A 800 -48.73 37.63 -25.97
C ALA A 800 -49.29 36.84 -27.18
N ALA A 801 -50.57 36.50 -27.09
CA ALA A 801 -51.62 36.47 -28.14
C ALA A 801 -51.41 35.77 -29.52
N HIS A 802 -52.29 34.79 -29.76
CA HIS A 802 -52.89 34.37 -31.04
C HIS A 802 -53.35 35.52 -31.97
N PRO A 803 -53.88 35.28 -33.21
CA PRO A 803 -53.94 34.04 -34.03
C PRO A 803 -53.52 34.24 -35.51
N GLY A 804 -53.43 33.13 -36.24
CA GLY A 804 -53.33 33.05 -37.70
C GLY A 804 -53.13 31.61 -38.15
#